data_AF-A0A820M4C8-F1
#
_entry.id   AF-A0A820M4C8-F1
#
_cell.length_a   1.000
_cell.length_b   1.000
_cell.length_c   1.000
_cell.angle_alpha   90.00
_cell.angle_beta   90.00
_cell.angle_gamma   90.00
#
_symmetry.space_group_name_H-M   'P 1'
#
loop_
_entity.id
_entity.type
_entity.pdbx_description
1 polymer ?
#
loop_
_entity_poly.entity_id
_entity_poly.type
_entity_poly.pdbx_seq_one_letter_code
_entity_poly.pdbx_strand_id
1 'polypeptide(L)'
;DVGLVLTQISYYYSGLSDLQLRQCFDRLSQNENDPEVIYNEWISLEEDNVTIVHIKQWKQVNLKDKHQRTEQLFPTFRRNIQVINYFLNNFVYPHESKQFPHKLIASPWDLSSSARKKIMTGFSGTNDTQLLLPVHIQQCDLSELKKTDAVVLNNLLKPKNEHYQDLPISASSEEILKQIVITEPMIQVILDVGALFIDGSNRQIATKWLDLSNINIIDYVVYFEMDAIFVCDRQYQHHAFSTSPASERLDRCLFYLDEIHTRGTDFKFPNEFRAAVTLGNGLTKDRLVQACMRMRKLGKHHWLSFWSSSEVHHQIQTLKKTSALYKEKGNGNDHISLTDILRWVYENTQQATWDGLHHWATQSLSFQQKISAFRNFDWNNYQQILTNIMMENLAKASLEAEILDLKTMYGHKKTFQTVYEIYSARYQYSNTGYSTEIHEAVSKRLLDYGGAKTLLTQLLDEEQQRELEREQEAEEERQQIRPIAAVPCEPILHHEIMNLCEMHDPILNLSRLPNVFCPITDAFIGTTFYRESQPGCWQENLWITTEFKRVIQTKGESLDPFLRPPRWILIYRNQHIIFLSPYEANELMDCLQYFYDKSPSKKLMQTTLRLLLPRTRRDQSTLFNARTLTIPPLISSDPDIPDYSIPIELLVALFAFNGTIYFENKREQDAYCKFLGLCLKPRNEIETNTFDKGWISIDGFVENLEHRQQLQLHQCRFSSNPLSFIRKLTENRNQAHTPLSSHVGSIIINAIKLPIE
;
A
#
# COMPACT_ATOMS: atom_id res chain seq x y z
N ASP A 1 16.61 -16.81 -12.10
CA ASP A 1 17.37 -17.18 -13.32
C ASP A 1 16.46 -17.26 -14.56
N VAL A 2 15.36 -18.03 -14.51
CA VAL A 2 14.41 -18.17 -15.62
C VAL A 2 13.82 -16.82 -16.02
N GLY A 3 13.49 -15.95 -15.05
CA GLY A 3 13.05 -14.58 -15.32
C GLY A 3 14.08 -13.76 -16.12
N LEU A 4 15.37 -13.88 -15.80
CA LEU A 4 16.45 -13.19 -16.55
C LEU A 4 16.53 -13.71 -17.99
N VAL A 5 16.45 -15.05 -18.17
CA VAL A 5 16.49 -15.68 -19.49
C VAL A 5 15.27 -15.30 -20.33
N LEU A 6 14.06 -15.36 -19.75
CA LEU A 6 12.83 -14.95 -20.44
C LEU A 6 12.84 -13.45 -20.76
N THR A 7 13.41 -12.62 -19.89
CA THR A 7 13.60 -11.19 -20.15
C THR A 7 14.54 -10.97 -21.33
N GLN A 8 15.71 -11.63 -21.35
CA GLN A 8 16.62 -11.60 -22.50
C GLN A 8 15.94 -12.03 -23.79
N ILE A 9 15.25 -13.17 -23.76
CA ILE A 9 14.54 -13.70 -24.93
C ILE A 9 13.49 -12.69 -25.41
N SER A 10 12.67 -12.14 -24.50
CA SER A 10 11.65 -11.13 -24.83
C SER A 10 12.26 -9.92 -25.54
N TYR A 11 13.38 -9.39 -25.02
CA TYR A 11 14.09 -8.27 -25.64
C TYR A 11 14.79 -8.63 -26.95
N TYR A 12 15.28 -9.87 -27.11
CA TYR A 12 15.84 -10.34 -28.39
C TYR A 12 14.76 -10.44 -29.47
N TYR A 13 13.53 -10.81 -29.11
CA TYR A 13 12.41 -10.87 -30.06
C TYR A 13 11.82 -9.49 -30.39
N SER A 14 11.61 -8.65 -29.37
CA SER A 14 10.98 -7.33 -29.52
C SER A 14 11.96 -6.25 -30.03
N GLY A 15 13.22 -6.32 -29.61
CA GLY A 15 14.20 -5.26 -29.75
C GLY A 15 13.95 -4.09 -28.78
N LEU A 16 14.80 -3.08 -28.84
CA LEU A 16 14.69 -1.88 -28.00
C LEU A 16 13.76 -0.82 -28.62
N SER A 17 13.04 -0.08 -27.79
CA SER A 17 12.36 1.15 -28.22
C SER A 17 13.35 2.28 -28.50
N ASP A 18 12.92 3.31 -29.23
CA ASP A 18 13.75 4.49 -29.53
C ASP A 18 14.23 5.21 -28.28
N LEU A 19 13.39 5.20 -27.24
CA LEU A 19 13.73 5.77 -25.94
C LEU A 19 14.84 4.96 -25.26
N GLN A 20 14.74 3.63 -25.25
CA GLN A 20 15.74 2.74 -24.66
C GLN A 20 17.07 2.80 -25.42
N LEU A 21 17.04 2.83 -26.75
CA LEU A 21 18.24 3.05 -27.55
C LEU A 21 18.90 4.39 -27.22
N ARG A 22 18.09 5.44 -27.08
CA ARG A 22 18.59 6.77 -26.70
C ARG A 22 19.30 6.73 -25.34
N GLN A 23 18.73 6.03 -24.35
CA GLN A 23 19.36 5.84 -23.05
C GLN A 23 20.72 5.15 -23.15
N CYS A 24 20.83 4.07 -23.94
CA CYS A 24 22.10 3.37 -24.16
C CYS A 24 23.17 4.32 -24.73
N PHE A 25 22.82 5.08 -25.77
CA PHE A 25 23.74 6.00 -26.42
C PHE A 25 24.14 7.20 -25.56
N ASP A 26 23.19 7.77 -24.80
CA ASP A 26 23.48 8.87 -23.89
C ASP A 26 24.41 8.41 -22.76
N ARG A 27 24.20 7.20 -22.19
CA ARG A 27 25.11 6.61 -21.20
C ARG A 27 26.49 6.32 -21.78
N LEU A 28 26.55 5.70 -22.97
CA LEU A 28 27.80 5.46 -23.68
C LEU A 28 28.61 6.76 -23.84
N SER A 29 27.94 7.86 -24.20
CA SER A 29 28.59 9.16 -24.36
C SER A 29 29.02 9.84 -23.05
N GLN A 30 28.32 9.62 -21.94
CA GLN A 30 28.44 10.44 -20.73
C GLN A 30 29.12 9.71 -19.57
N ASN A 31 29.05 8.39 -19.52
CA ASN A 31 29.39 7.60 -18.34
C ASN A 31 30.46 6.52 -18.60
N GLU A 32 30.71 6.14 -19.85
CA GLU A 32 31.70 5.11 -20.17
C GLU A 32 33.10 5.71 -20.38
N ASN A 33 34.12 5.02 -19.85
CA ASN A 33 35.50 5.48 -19.94
C ASN A 33 36.09 5.31 -21.36
N ASP A 34 35.66 4.28 -22.10
CA ASP A 34 36.09 4.02 -23.47
C ASP A 34 34.89 3.63 -24.35
N PRO A 35 34.13 4.63 -24.85
CA PRO A 35 32.94 4.37 -25.64
C PRO A 35 33.24 3.78 -27.02
N GLU A 36 34.45 3.97 -27.55
CA GLU A 36 34.83 3.45 -28.88
C GLU A 36 34.94 1.92 -28.84
N VAL A 37 35.49 1.35 -27.76
CA VAL A 37 35.60 -0.12 -27.60
C VAL A 37 34.22 -0.77 -27.57
N ILE A 38 33.32 -0.26 -26.72
CA ILE A 38 31.96 -0.80 -26.58
C ILE A 38 31.19 -0.64 -27.91
N TYR A 39 31.31 0.51 -28.56
CA TYR A 39 30.65 0.74 -29.85
C TYR A 39 31.19 -0.19 -30.95
N ASN A 40 32.49 -0.50 -30.95
CA ASN A 40 33.07 -1.44 -31.90
C ASN A 40 32.52 -2.86 -31.72
N GLU A 41 32.22 -3.29 -30.49
CA GLU A 41 31.55 -4.56 -30.24
C GLU A 41 30.10 -4.57 -30.77
N TRP A 42 29.42 -3.43 -30.69
CA TRP A 42 28.06 -3.31 -31.22
C TRP A 42 28.07 -3.39 -32.75
N ILE A 43 28.93 -2.60 -33.40
CA ILE A 43 28.98 -2.51 -34.86
C ILE A 43 29.55 -3.77 -35.51
N SER A 44 30.37 -4.57 -34.81
CA SER A 44 30.96 -5.80 -35.38
C SER A 44 29.91 -6.83 -35.79
N LEU A 45 28.71 -6.79 -35.19
CA LEU A 45 27.60 -7.67 -35.59
C LEU A 45 26.81 -7.16 -36.80
N GLU A 46 27.09 -5.94 -37.25
CA GLU A 46 26.40 -5.28 -38.36
C GLU A 46 27.29 -5.12 -39.59
N GLU A 47 28.49 -5.72 -39.61
CA GLU A 47 29.50 -5.49 -40.66
C GLU A 47 29.02 -5.76 -42.08
N ASP A 48 28.10 -6.72 -42.26
CA ASP A 48 27.50 -7.07 -43.55
C ASP A 48 26.38 -6.12 -44.00
N ASN A 49 25.99 -5.15 -43.16
CA ASN A 49 24.89 -4.24 -43.41
C ASN A 49 25.35 -3.06 -44.29
N VAL A 50 24.97 -3.05 -45.57
CA VAL A 50 25.40 -2.05 -46.58
C VAL A 50 25.03 -0.60 -46.18
N THR A 51 24.05 -0.41 -45.28
CA THR A 51 23.59 0.91 -44.83
C THR A 51 24.44 1.60 -43.75
N ILE A 52 25.53 0.99 -43.24
CA ILE A 52 26.26 1.51 -42.05
C ILE A 52 27.48 2.41 -42.34
N VAL A 53 27.72 2.84 -43.58
CA VAL A 53 28.97 3.52 -43.99
C VAL A 53 29.28 4.76 -43.12
N HIS A 54 28.27 5.47 -42.65
CA HIS A 54 28.40 6.71 -41.86
C HIS A 54 28.36 6.53 -40.34
N ILE A 55 28.31 5.29 -39.86
CA ILE A 55 28.24 4.95 -38.44
C ILE A 55 29.25 3.87 -38.05
N LYS A 56 30.31 3.66 -38.84
CA LYS A 56 31.31 2.60 -38.57
C LYS A 56 32.18 2.86 -37.35
N GLN A 57 32.32 4.11 -36.96
CA GLN A 57 33.14 4.54 -35.83
C GLN A 57 32.30 5.39 -34.89
N TRP A 58 32.59 5.32 -33.60
CA TRP A 58 31.84 6.08 -32.60
C TRP A 58 31.93 7.59 -32.86
N LYS A 59 33.10 8.07 -33.32
CA LYS A 59 33.33 9.48 -33.69
C LYS A 59 32.43 10.01 -34.82
N GLN A 60 31.80 9.13 -35.60
CA GLN A 60 30.88 9.50 -36.68
C GLN A 60 29.42 9.55 -36.23
N VAL A 61 29.13 9.13 -35.00
CA VAL A 61 27.79 9.12 -34.42
C VAL A 61 27.43 10.52 -33.91
N ASN A 62 26.34 11.09 -34.41
CA ASN A 62 25.80 12.36 -33.97
C ASN A 62 24.34 12.21 -33.53
N LEU A 63 24.13 12.02 -32.22
CA LEU A 63 22.80 11.86 -31.62
C LEU A 63 21.89 13.11 -31.71
N LYS A 64 22.44 14.27 -32.12
CA LYS A 64 21.65 15.49 -32.38
C LYS A 64 21.08 15.52 -33.79
N ASP A 65 21.65 14.77 -34.72
CA ASP A 65 21.11 14.61 -36.07
C ASP A 65 19.91 13.65 -36.01
N LYS A 66 18.71 14.21 -36.21
CA LYS A 66 17.47 13.43 -36.18
C LYS A 66 17.46 12.37 -37.28
N HIS A 67 17.96 12.68 -38.48
CA HIS A 67 17.93 11.77 -39.62
C HIS A 67 18.89 10.60 -39.42
N GLN A 68 20.15 10.87 -39.03
CA GLN A 68 21.10 9.80 -38.70
C GLN A 68 20.57 8.91 -37.57
N ARG A 69 19.91 9.51 -36.57
CA ARG A 69 19.33 8.78 -35.45
C ARG A 69 18.16 7.87 -35.85
N THR A 70 17.15 8.39 -36.55
CA THR A 70 15.91 7.64 -36.83
C THR A 70 16.02 6.72 -38.03
N GLU A 71 16.84 7.06 -39.03
CA GLU A 71 16.92 6.31 -40.28
C GLU A 71 18.12 5.36 -40.35
N GLN A 72 19.17 5.58 -39.53
CA GLN A 72 20.39 4.77 -39.57
C GLN A 72 20.66 4.08 -38.23
N LEU A 73 20.94 4.85 -37.17
CA LEU A 73 21.37 4.29 -35.88
C LEU A 73 20.31 3.40 -35.23
N PHE A 74 19.09 3.91 -35.03
CA PHE A 74 18.08 3.17 -34.31
C PHE A 74 17.61 1.92 -35.07
N PRO A 75 17.33 1.97 -36.38
CA PRO A 75 17.01 0.77 -37.15
C PRO A 75 18.10 -0.30 -37.10
N THR A 76 19.38 0.08 -37.24
CA THR A 76 20.52 -0.84 -37.17
C THR A 76 20.64 -1.49 -35.80
N PHE A 77 20.59 -0.70 -34.72
CA PHE A 77 20.88 -1.21 -33.38
C PHE A 77 19.68 -1.75 -32.61
N ARG A 78 18.45 -1.59 -33.10
CA ARG A 78 17.22 -2.00 -32.41
C ARG A 78 17.21 -3.46 -31.98
N ARG A 79 17.71 -4.34 -32.85
CA ARG A 79 17.75 -5.79 -32.63
C ARG A 79 19.17 -6.31 -32.45
N ASN A 80 20.14 -5.41 -32.29
CA ASN A 80 21.51 -5.79 -32.06
C ASN A 80 21.66 -6.37 -30.64
N ILE A 81 22.08 -7.63 -30.57
CA ILE A 81 22.12 -8.37 -29.31
C ILE A 81 23.09 -7.75 -28.29
N GLN A 82 24.17 -7.10 -28.74
CA GLN A 82 25.13 -6.45 -27.84
C GLN A 82 24.54 -5.18 -27.23
N VAL A 83 23.79 -4.40 -28.01
CA VAL A 83 23.09 -3.21 -27.51
C VAL A 83 21.97 -3.61 -26.54
N ILE A 84 21.24 -4.68 -26.84
CA ILE A 84 20.23 -5.24 -25.94
C ILE A 84 20.89 -5.71 -24.63
N ASN A 85 21.99 -6.45 -24.69
CA ASN A 85 22.72 -6.88 -23.50
C ASN A 85 23.24 -5.70 -22.69
N TYR A 86 23.77 -4.67 -23.36
CA TYR A 86 24.20 -3.45 -22.70
C TYR A 86 23.03 -2.76 -21.98
N PHE A 87 21.87 -2.67 -22.63
CA PHE A 87 20.66 -2.12 -22.01
C PHE A 87 20.27 -2.90 -20.75
N LEU A 88 20.13 -4.23 -20.88
CA LEU A 88 19.72 -5.09 -19.77
C LEU A 88 20.71 -5.01 -18.60
N ASN A 89 22.02 -5.06 -18.86
CA ASN A 89 23.04 -5.06 -17.81
C ASN A 89 23.23 -3.72 -17.10
N ASN A 90 22.84 -2.59 -17.71
CA ASN A 90 23.07 -1.25 -17.14
C ASN A 90 21.81 -0.57 -16.61
N PHE A 91 20.64 -0.91 -17.14
CA PHE A 91 19.38 -0.24 -16.79
C PHE A 91 18.38 -1.18 -16.13
N VAL A 92 18.29 -2.44 -16.59
CA VAL A 92 17.28 -3.39 -16.10
C VAL A 92 17.83 -4.17 -14.90
N TYR A 93 18.82 -5.05 -15.09
CA TYR A 93 19.29 -5.95 -14.04
C TYR A 93 19.86 -5.27 -12.79
N PRO A 94 20.62 -4.17 -12.86
CA PRO A 94 21.05 -3.48 -11.64
C PRO A 94 19.90 -3.01 -10.76
N HIS A 95 18.75 -2.71 -11.37
CA HIS A 95 17.52 -2.32 -10.68
C HIS A 95 16.72 -3.58 -10.26
N GLU A 96 16.36 -4.41 -11.23
CA GLU A 96 15.41 -5.52 -11.08
C GLU A 96 16.00 -6.78 -10.42
N SER A 97 17.32 -6.98 -10.48
CA SER A 97 17.97 -8.19 -9.94
C SER A 97 18.81 -7.89 -8.71
N LYS A 98 18.54 -6.78 -8.00
CA LYS A 98 19.23 -6.45 -6.76
C LYS A 98 18.78 -7.40 -5.65
N GLN A 99 19.75 -8.04 -5.00
CA GLN A 99 19.49 -8.98 -3.91
C GLN A 99 20.25 -8.57 -2.65
N PHE A 100 19.70 -8.89 -1.49
CA PHE A 100 20.38 -8.77 -0.21
C PHE A 100 20.80 -10.15 0.28
N PRO A 101 21.97 -10.32 0.93
CA PRO A 101 22.42 -11.63 1.40
C PRO A 101 21.51 -12.18 2.51
N HIS A 102 20.86 -11.28 3.24
CA HIS A 102 19.99 -11.61 4.35
C HIS A 102 18.75 -10.74 4.35
N LYS A 103 17.64 -11.31 4.82
CA LYS A 103 16.38 -10.61 5.08
C LYS A 103 15.94 -10.72 6.53
N LEU A 104 15.24 -9.70 6.99
CA LEU A 104 14.38 -9.76 8.18
C LEU A 104 12.94 -9.80 7.69
N ILE A 105 12.30 -10.97 7.78
CA ILE A 105 10.92 -11.14 7.33
C ILE A 105 9.95 -11.10 8.51
N ALA A 106 8.75 -10.58 8.29
CA ALA A 106 7.60 -10.80 9.14
C ALA A 106 6.55 -11.58 8.34
N SER A 107 5.88 -12.52 9.00
CA SER A 107 4.89 -13.41 8.41
C SER A 107 3.61 -13.41 9.26
N PRO A 108 2.50 -13.98 8.78
CA PRO A 108 1.30 -14.15 9.59
C PRO A 108 1.55 -14.85 10.94
N TRP A 109 2.58 -15.71 11.03
CA TRP A 109 2.99 -16.34 12.29
C TRP A 109 3.40 -15.33 13.35
N ASP A 110 4.07 -14.23 12.99
CA ASP A 110 4.55 -13.20 13.92
C ASP A 110 3.40 -12.37 14.53
N LEU A 111 2.23 -12.39 13.90
CA LEU A 111 1.02 -11.80 14.46
C LEU A 111 0.50 -12.63 15.64
N SER A 112 0.65 -13.96 15.59
CA SER A 112 0.07 -14.88 16.57
C SER A 112 1.13 -15.47 17.49
N SER A 113 1.01 -15.29 18.80
CA SER A 113 1.93 -15.91 19.76
C SER A 113 1.20 -16.30 21.03
N SER A 114 1.52 -17.47 21.56
CA SER A 114 1.06 -17.94 22.88
C SER A 114 1.51 -17.01 24.02
N ALA A 115 2.53 -16.18 23.81
CA ALA A 115 2.98 -15.19 24.79
C ALA A 115 2.08 -13.93 24.86
N ARG A 116 1.21 -13.71 23.86
CA ARG A 116 0.30 -12.54 23.87
C ARG A 116 -0.86 -12.79 24.82
N LYS A 117 -0.98 -11.95 25.86
CA LYS A 117 -2.09 -11.98 26.83
C LYS A 117 -3.43 -11.49 26.28
N LYS A 118 -3.44 -10.77 25.15
CA LYS A 118 -4.64 -10.21 24.52
C LYS A 118 -5.11 -11.13 23.39
N ILE A 119 -6.40 -11.44 23.36
CA ILE A 119 -7.04 -12.25 22.32
C ILE A 119 -6.92 -11.51 20.98
N MET A 120 -6.33 -12.16 19.98
CA MET A 120 -6.43 -11.68 18.60
C MET A 120 -7.79 -12.08 18.04
N THR A 121 -8.57 -11.10 17.63
CA THR A 121 -9.84 -11.33 16.92
C THR A 121 -9.68 -10.83 15.49
N GLY A 122 -10.10 -11.66 14.54
CA GLY A 122 -10.11 -11.34 13.12
C GLY A 122 -11.46 -11.70 12.53
N PHE A 123 -11.85 -11.00 11.47
CA PHE A 123 -13.04 -11.33 10.70
C PHE A 123 -12.60 -12.22 9.54
N SER A 124 -12.95 -13.51 9.57
CA SER A 124 -12.75 -14.37 8.41
C SER A 124 -14.00 -14.31 7.53
N GLY A 125 -13.83 -13.88 6.28
CA GLY A 125 -14.86 -13.94 5.24
C GLY A 125 -14.71 -15.15 4.31
N THR A 126 -13.67 -15.97 4.48
CA THR A 126 -13.27 -17.04 3.57
C THR A 126 -12.71 -18.24 4.32
N ASN A 127 -13.20 -19.43 3.99
CA ASN A 127 -12.84 -20.66 4.70
C ASN A 127 -11.69 -21.44 4.03
N ASP A 128 -11.38 -21.17 2.75
CA ASP A 128 -10.47 -22.03 1.99
C ASP A 128 -9.03 -21.97 2.50
N THR A 129 -8.62 -20.86 3.10
CA THR A 129 -7.26 -20.65 3.64
C THR A 129 -7.11 -21.09 5.10
N GLN A 130 -8.11 -21.74 5.70
CA GLN A 130 -8.08 -22.15 7.11
C GLN A 130 -6.84 -22.97 7.47
N LEU A 131 -6.41 -23.88 6.59
CA LEU A 131 -5.24 -24.73 6.80
C LEU A 131 -3.92 -23.95 6.86
N LEU A 132 -3.90 -22.74 6.30
CA LEU A 132 -2.73 -21.86 6.23
C LEU A 132 -2.68 -20.85 7.39
N LEU A 133 -3.64 -20.89 8.32
CA LEU A 133 -3.58 -20.09 9.54
C LEU A 133 -2.47 -20.60 10.47
N PRO A 134 -1.69 -19.71 11.13
CA PRO A 134 -0.77 -20.08 12.19
C PRO A 134 -1.45 -20.95 13.26
N VAL A 135 -0.72 -21.90 13.85
CA VAL A 135 -1.29 -22.88 14.80
C VAL A 135 -1.92 -22.27 16.05
N HIS A 136 -1.55 -21.03 16.38
CA HIS A 136 -2.09 -20.28 17.52
C HIS A 136 -3.42 -19.57 17.20
N ILE A 137 -3.85 -19.56 15.93
CA ILE A 137 -5.12 -18.96 15.50
C ILE A 137 -6.15 -20.07 15.40
N GLN A 138 -7.27 -19.88 16.10
CA GLN A 138 -8.44 -20.74 16.00
C GLN A 138 -9.54 -20.02 15.25
N GLN A 139 -10.13 -20.68 14.26
CA GLN A 139 -11.33 -20.21 13.59
C GLN A 139 -12.56 -20.53 14.44
N CYS A 140 -13.38 -19.51 14.71
CA CYS A 140 -14.60 -19.63 15.51
C CYS A 140 -15.81 -19.29 14.65
N ASP A 141 -16.27 -20.27 13.84
CA ASP A 141 -17.38 -20.05 12.91
C ASP A 141 -18.70 -19.78 13.65
N LEU A 142 -19.36 -18.69 13.28
CA LEU A 142 -20.68 -18.35 13.78
C LEU A 142 -21.74 -19.32 13.26
N SER A 143 -22.58 -19.83 14.15
CA SER A 143 -23.58 -20.84 13.83
C SER A 143 -24.58 -20.37 12.76
N GLU A 144 -24.90 -19.08 12.77
CA GLU A 144 -25.82 -18.39 11.87
C GLU A 144 -25.27 -18.31 10.44
N LEU A 145 -23.94 -18.29 10.28
CA LEU A 145 -23.25 -18.15 9.00
C LEU A 145 -22.85 -19.48 8.35
N LYS A 146 -23.05 -20.62 9.03
CA LYS A 146 -22.68 -21.95 8.52
C LYS A 146 -23.28 -22.30 7.14
N LYS A 147 -24.41 -21.69 6.78
CA LYS A 147 -25.10 -21.97 5.51
C LYS A 147 -24.62 -21.08 4.34
N THR A 148 -23.76 -20.10 4.60
CA THR A 148 -23.39 -19.06 3.62
C THR A 148 -22.75 -19.66 2.39
N ASP A 149 -21.76 -20.55 2.55
CA ASP A 149 -21.06 -21.20 1.43
C ASP A 149 -22.03 -21.96 0.51
N ALA A 150 -22.94 -22.72 1.11
CA ALA A 150 -23.96 -23.47 0.36
C ALA A 150 -24.93 -22.54 -0.37
N VAL A 151 -25.32 -21.41 0.24
CA VAL A 151 -26.20 -20.41 -0.41
C VAL A 151 -25.50 -19.77 -1.61
N VAL A 152 -24.21 -19.42 -1.48
CA VAL A 152 -23.47 -18.82 -2.57
C VAL A 152 -23.29 -19.79 -3.74
N LEU A 153 -22.92 -21.05 -3.46
CA LEU A 153 -22.84 -22.09 -4.48
C LEU A 153 -24.19 -22.33 -5.17
N ASN A 154 -25.29 -22.35 -4.41
CA ASN A 154 -26.64 -22.50 -4.97
C ASN A 154 -27.06 -21.30 -5.85
N ASN A 155 -26.58 -20.10 -5.54
CA ASN A 155 -26.82 -18.92 -6.38
C ASN A 155 -25.98 -18.95 -7.66
N LEU A 156 -24.74 -19.46 -7.59
CA LEU A 156 -23.89 -19.69 -8.76
C LEU A 156 -24.53 -20.71 -9.70
N LEU A 157 -24.91 -21.88 -9.17
CA LEU A 157 -25.49 -23.03 -9.91
C LEU A 157 -26.90 -22.80 -10.50
N LYS A 158 -27.40 -21.56 -10.55
CA LYS A 158 -28.67 -21.25 -11.20
C LYS A 158 -28.56 -21.44 -12.71
N PRO A 159 -29.57 -22.04 -13.39
CA PRO A 159 -29.53 -22.27 -14.84
C PRO A 159 -29.28 -21.01 -15.70
N LYS A 160 -29.68 -19.83 -15.21
CA LYS A 160 -29.42 -18.55 -15.89
C LYS A 160 -27.91 -18.20 -16.00
N ASN A 161 -27.06 -18.85 -15.21
CA ASN A 161 -25.62 -18.67 -15.21
C ASN A 161 -24.87 -19.74 -16.03
N GLU A 162 -25.57 -20.65 -16.71
CA GLU A 162 -24.97 -21.79 -17.42
C GLU A 162 -24.24 -21.38 -18.71
N HIS A 163 -24.36 -20.13 -19.15
CA HIS A 163 -23.68 -19.65 -20.34
C HIS A 163 -22.16 -19.64 -20.12
N TYR A 164 -21.46 -20.31 -21.04
CA TYR A 164 -20.01 -20.42 -21.07
C TYR A 164 -19.50 -20.20 -22.51
N GLN A 165 -18.42 -19.43 -22.64
CA GLN A 165 -17.76 -19.14 -23.90
C GLN A 165 -16.25 -19.32 -23.76
N ASP A 166 -15.63 -20.12 -24.63
CA ASP A 166 -14.19 -20.17 -24.79
C ASP A 166 -13.70 -19.18 -25.85
N LEU A 167 -12.55 -18.59 -25.58
CA LEU A 167 -11.92 -17.61 -26.47
C LEU A 167 -10.86 -18.28 -27.35
N PRO A 168 -10.69 -17.81 -28.60
CA PRO A 168 -9.61 -18.25 -29.47
C PRO A 168 -8.23 -18.09 -28.83
N ILE A 169 -7.27 -18.88 -29.31
CA ILE A 169 -5.86 -18.70 -28.96
C ILE A 169 -5.43 -17.29 -29.36
N SER A 170 -4.87 -16.55 -28.40
CA SER A 170 -4.39 -15.18 -28.59
C SER A 170 -5.46 -14.15 -28.97
N ALA A 171 -6.70 -14.32 -28.48
CA ALA A 171 -7.75 -13.32 -28.64
C ALA A 171 -7.32 -11.97 -28.02
N SER A 172 -7.40 -10.90 -28.81
CA SER A 172 -7.17 -9.53 -28.34
C SER A 172 -8.33 -9.03 -27.48
N SER A 173 -8.08 -8.04 -26.62
CA SER A 173 -9.15 -7.41 -25.83
C SER A 173 -10.30 -6.91 -26.71
N GLU A 174 -10.01 -6.36 -27.89
CA GLU A 174 -11.03 -5.87 -28.80
C GLU A 174 -11.94 -6.99 -29.34
N GLU A 175 -11.38 -8.15 -29.67
CA GLU A 175 -12.16 -9.31 -30.11
C GLU A 175 -13.05 -9.85 -28.99
N ILE A 176 -12.53 -9.91 -27.76
CA ILE A 176 -13.30 -10.31 -26.58
C ILE A 176 -14.48 -9.35 -26.37
N LEU A 177 -14.24 -8.03 -26.41
CA LEU A 177 -15.30 -7.03 -26.25
C LEU A 177 -16.37 -7.12 -27.34
N LYS A 178 -15.98 -7.36 -28.60
CA LYS A 178 -16.93 -7.56 -29.71
C LYS A 178 -17.86 -8.75 -29.44
N GLN A 179 -17.32 -9.87 -28.94
CA GLN A 179 -18.12 -11.04 -28.58
C GLN A 179 -19.06 -10.76 -27.39
N ILE A 180 -18.58 -10.04 -26.37
CA ILE A 180 -19.40 -9.64 -25.22
C ILE A 180 -20.57 -8.75 -25.65
N VAL A 181 -20.34 -7.77 -26.53
CA VAL A 181 -21.37 -6.82 -26.97
C VAL A 181 -22.51 -7.49 -27.76
N ILE A 182 -22.21 -8.54 -28.53
CA ILE A 182 -23.24 -9.27 -29.30
C ILE A 182 -23.94 -10.37 -28.49
N THR A 183 -23.52 -10.61 -27.24
CA THR A 183 -24.10 -11.65 -26.40
C THR A 183 -25.47 -11.23 -25.86
N GLU A 184 -26.46 -12.11 -25.99
CA GLU A 184 -27.83 -11.91 -25.48
C GLU A 184 -28.14 -12.88 -24.32
N PRO A 185 -28.75 -12.41 -23.20
CA PRO A 185 -29.03 -11.02 -22.87
C PRO A 185 -27.76 -10.17 -22.65
N MET A 186 -27.88 -8.87 -22.93
CA MET A 186 -26.82 -7.85 -22.78
C MET A 186 -26.03 -7.98 -21.48
N ILE A 187 -24.70 -7.91 -21.60
CA ILE A 187 -23.75 -7.89 -20.49
C ILE A 187 -23.37 -6.43 -20.18
N GLN A 188 -23.54 -6.02 -18.92
CA GLN A 188 -23.25 -4.65 -18.45
C GLN A 188 -22.05 -4.57 -17.51
N VAL A 189 -21.58 -5.71 -17.01
CA VAL A 189 -20.46 -5.79 -16.07
C VAL A 189 -19.42 -6.77 -16.60
N ILE A 190 -18.15 -6.40 -16.56
CA ILE A 190 -17.02 -7.30 -16.75
C ILE A 190 -16.33 -7.44 -15.39
N LEU A 191 -16.29 -8.67 -14.89
CA LEU A 191 -15.54 -9.09 -13.72
C LEU A 191 -14.30 -9.83 -14.20
N ASP A 192 -13.22 -9.08 -14.42
CA ASP A 192 -11.98 -9.61 -14.99
C ASP A 192 -11.09 -10.29 -13.94
N VAL A 193 -11.66 -11.22 -13.18
CA VAL A 193 -10.96 -11.94 -12.10
C VAL A 193 -9.89 -12.91 -12.62
N GLY A 194 -9.99 -13.30 -13.88
CA GLY A 194 -9.06 -14.15 -14.61
C GLY A 194 -8.06 -13.40 -15.50
N ALA A 195 -8.01 -12.07 -15.43
CA ALA A 195 -7.06 -11.21 -16.15
C ALA A 195 -6.94 -11.52 -17.67
N LEU A 196 -8.07 -11.59 -18.38
CA LEU A 196 -8.08 -11.88 -19.81
C LEU A 196 -7.80 -10.64 -20.68
N PHE A 197 -7.92 -9.43 -20.13
CA PHE A 197 -7.67 -8.18 -20.86
C PHE A 197 -6.23 -7.68 -20.62
N ILE A 198 -5.27 -8.25 -21.36
CA ILE A 198 -3.83 -8.03 -21.12
C ILE A 198 -3.18 -6.92 -21.97
N ASP A 199 -3.81 -6.49 -23.07
CA ASP A 199 -3.25 -5.57 -24.06
C ASP A 199 -3.77 -4.13 -23.94
N GLY A 200 -4.13 -3.69 -22.74
CA GLY A 200 -4.51 -2.31 -22.47
C GLY A 200 -4.73 -1.99 -21.00
N SER A 201 -4.57 -0.71 -20.65
CA SER A 201 -4.98 -0.18 -19.35
C SER A 201 -6.49 -0.26 -19.15
N ASN A 202 -6.96 -0.28 -17.91
CA ASN A 202 -8.39 -0.25 -17.57
C ASN A 202 -9.18 0.82 -18.34
N ARG A 203 -8.60 2.02 -18.46
CA ARG A 203 -9.18 3.13 -19.23
C ARG A 203 -9.35 2.77 -20.71
N GLN A 204 -8.33 2.21 -21.33
CA GLN A 204 -8.35 1.83 -22.74
C GLN A 204 -9.37 0.72 -23.00
N ILE A 205 -9.43 -0.30 -22.14
CA ILE A 205 -10.41 -1.40 -22.25
C ILE A 205 -11.83 -0.87 -22.09
N ALA A 206 -12.08 -0.08 -21.04
CA ALA A 206 -13.37 0.53 -20.76
C ALA A 206 -13.85 1.42 -21.92
N THR A 207 -12.99 2.30 -22.42
CA THR A 207 -13.35 3.23 -23.51
C THR A 207 -13.67 2.48 -24.80
N LYS A 208 -12.85 1.47 -25.16
CA LYS A 208 -13.15 0.60 -26.31
C LYS A 208 -14.49 -0.13 -26.15
N TRP A 209 -14.80 -0.60 -24.94
CA TRP A 209 -16.08 -1.27 -24.69
C TRP A 209 -17.26 -0.32 -24.84
N LEU A 210 -17.12 0.92 -24.34
CA LEU A 210 -18.10 1.98 -24.56
C LEU A 210 -18.32 2.19 -26.07
N ASP A 211 -17.25 2.40 -26.85
CA ASP A 211 -17.33 2.65 -28.29
C ASP A 211 -18.08 1.54 -29.06
N LEU A 212 -17.87 0.27 -28.68
CA LEU A 212 -18.56 -0.86 -29.30
C LEU A 212 -20.03 -1.00 -28.88
N SER A 213 -20.42 -0.44 -27.73
CA SER A 213 -21.77 -0.59 -27.17
C SER A 213 -22.81 0.34 -27.81
N ASN A 214 -24.09 -0.04 -27.72
CA ASN A 214 -25.20 0.72 -28.31
C ASN A 214 -25.38 2.11 -27.66
N ILE A 215 -25.16 3.17 -28.46
CA ILE A 215 -25.25 4.58 -28.04
C ILE A 215 -26.62 5.01 -27.52
N ASN A 216 -27.71 4.34 -27.90
CA ASN A 216 -29.05 4.70 -27.43
C ASN A 216 -29.33 4.17 -26.01
N ILE A 217 -28.58 3.16 -25.58
CA ILE A 217 -28.79 2.45 -24.31
C ILE A 217 -27.73 2.85 -23.28
N ILE A 218 -26.47 2.96 -23.71
CA ILE A 218 -25.32 3.20 -22.84
C ILE A 218 -24.67 4.55 -23.13
N ASP A 219 -24.57 5.37 -22.09
CA ASP A 219 -23.94 6.69 -22.12
C ASP A 219 -22.52 6.67 -21.52
N TYR A 220 -22.26 5.76 -20.58
CA TYR A 220 -21.07 5.81 -19.72
C TYR A 220 -20.40 4.44 -19.54
N VAL A 221 -19.10 4.45 -19.27
CA VAL A 221 -18.36 3.29 -18.75
C VAL A 221 -17.58 3.67 -17.49
N VAL A 222 -17.71 2.84 -16.47
CA VAL A 222 -17.07 3.00 -15.16
C VAL A 222 -15.91 2.02 -15.06
N TYR A 223 -14.76 2.51 -14.59
CA TYR A 223 -13.53 1.74 -14.45
C TYR A 223 -12.66 2.29 -13.31
N PHE A 224 -11.62 1.56 -12.95
CA PHE A 224 -10.65 1.99 -11.95
C PHE A 224 -9.36 2.50 -12.55
N GLU A 225 -8.81 3.55 -11.97
CA GLU A 225 -7.50 4.08 -12.31
C GLU A 225 -6.85 4.66 -11.05
N MET A 226 -5.65 4.19 -10.72
CA MET A 226 -4.94 4.53 -9.47
C MET A 226 -5.84 4.32 -8.22
N ASP A 227 -6.50 3.17 -8.12
CA ASP A 227 -7.45 2.80 -7.06
C ASP A 227 -8.67 3.75 -6.88
N ALA A 228 -8.90 4.67 -7.81
CA ALA A 228 -10.04 5.58 -7.81
C ALA A 228 -11.04 5.23 -8.92
N ILE A 229 -12.32 5.46 -8.65
CA ILE A 229 -13.42 5.17 -9.58
C ILE A 229 -13.59 6.33 -10.55
N PHE A 230 -13.37 6.07 -11.83
CA PHE A 230 -13.59 7.01 -12.92
C PHE A 230 -14.75 6.59 -13.80
N VAL A 231 -15.31 7.57 -14.49
CA VAL A 231 -16.26 7.37 -15.58
C VAL A 231 -15.74 8.04 -16.85
N CYS A 232 -15.93 7.37 -17.98
CA CYS A 232 -15.76 7.93 -19.32
C CYS A 232 -17.12 8.05 -20.00
N ASP A 233 -17.39 9.19 -20.64
CA ASP A 233 -18.59 9.42 -21.45
C ASP A 233 -18.33 9.28 -22.96
N ARG A 234 -19.38 9.42 -23.77
CA ARG A 234 -19.30 9.36 -25.24
C ARG A 234 -18.50 10.51 -25.87
N GLN A 235 -18.14 11.53 -25.11
CA GLN A 235 -17.29 12.65 -25.52
C GLN A 235 -15.84 12.48 -25.07
N TYR A 236 -15.48 11.28 -24.59
CA TYR A 236 -14.16 10.95 -24.05
C TYR A 236 -13.73 11.84 -22.88
N GLN A 237 -14.71 12.38 -22.14
CA GLN A 237 -14.44 13.12 -20.92
C GLN A 237 -14.34 12.17 -19.73
N HIS A 238 -13.35 12.41 -18.88
CA HIS A 238 -13.06 11.58 -17.72
C HIS A 238 -13.39 12.34 -16.44
N HIS A 239 -14.24 11.74 -15.61
CA HIS A 239 -14.68 12.36 -14.37
C HIS A 239 -14.61 11.38 -13.20
N ALA A 240 -14.47 11.90 -11.99
CA ALA A 240 -14.68 11.10 -10.79
C ALA A 240 -16.14 10.62 -10.75
N PHE A 241 -16.34 9.32 -10.53
CA PHE A 241 -17.66 8.70 -10.59
C PHE A 241 -18.66 9.36 -9.63
N SER A 242 -18.24 9.65 -8.38
CA SER A 242 -19.08 10.22 -7.33
C SER A 242 -19.68 11.59 -7.65
N THR A 243 -19.03 12.38 -8.50
CA THR A 243 -19.48 13.72 -8.90
C THR A 243 -20.13 13.74 -10.29
N SER A 244 -20.21 12.58 -10.95
CA SER A 244 -20.72 12.47 -12.31
C SER A 244 -22.21 12.09 -12.34
N PRO A 245 -22.96 12.47 -13.39
CA PRO A 245 -24.34 12.02 -13.60
C PRO A 245 -24.48 10.49 -13.67
N ALA A 246 -23.41 9.77 -14.02
CA ALA A 246 -23.39 8.32 -14.11
C ALA A 246 -23.66 7.62 -12.77
N SER A 247 -23.34 8.26 -11.64
CA SER A 247 -23.61 7.73 -10.30
C SER A 247 -25.10 7.60 -9.99
N GLU A 248 -25.95 8.42 -10.62
CA GLU A 248 -27.40 8.41 -10.47
C GLU A 248 -28.12 7.63 -11.59
N ARG A 249 -27.43 7.34 -12.70
CA ARG A 249 -27.97 6.68 -13.91
C ARG A 249 -27.26 5.36 -14.22
N LEU A 250 -27.13 4.49 -13.21
CA LEU A 250 -26.41 3.22 -13.32
C LEU A 250 -26.96 2.28 -14.41
N ASP A 251 -28.23 2.44 -14.78
CA ASP A 251 -28.90 1.70 -15.86
C ASP A 251 -28.31 2.00 -17.25
N ARG A 252 -27.59 3.11 -17.41
CA ARG A 252 -26.93 3.52 -18.66
C ARG A 252 -25.41 3.41 -18.60
N CYS A 253 -24.90 2.69 -17.61
CA CYS A 253 -23.48 2.52 -17.34
C CYS A 253 -23.04 1.08 -17.62
N LEU A 254 -21.86 0.94 -18.23
CA LEU A 254 -21.07 -0.29 -18.21
C LEU A 254 -20.05 -0.25 -17.08
N PHE A 255 -19.63 -1.40 -16.56
CA PHE A 255 -18.67 -1.48 -15.45
C PHE A 255 -17.57 -2.49 -15.76
N TYR A 256 -16.34 -1.99 -15.91
CA TYR A 256 -15.16 -2.83 -16.07
C TYR A 256 -14.39 -2.88 -14.75
N LEU A 257 -14.32 -4.07 -14.14
CA LEU A 257 -13.59 -4.34 -12.91
C LEU A 257 -12.45 -5.31 -13.22
N ASP A 258 -11.21 -4.86 -13.04
CA ASP A 258 -10.00 -5.69 -13.21
C ASP A 258 -9.84 -6.70 -12.06
N GLU A 259 -8.77 -7.50 -12.10
CA GLU A 259 -8.48 -8.52 -11.10
C GLU A 259 -8.48 -7.97 -9.65
N ILE A 260 -7.84 -6.82 -9.44
CA ILE A 260 -7.68 -6.21 -8.11
C ILE A 260 -9.03 -5.67 -7.60
N HIS A 261 -9.75 -4.96 -8.46
CA HIS A 261 -10.98 -4.25 -8.13
C HIS A 261 -12.23 -5.14 -8.18
N THR A 262 -12.08 -6.43 -8.54
CA THR A 262 -13.10 -7.45 -8.27
C THR A 262 -13.22 -7.82 -6.78
N ARG A 263 -12.33 -7.31 -5.92
CA ARG A 263 -12.39 -7.41 -4.45
C ARG A 263 -12.55 -6.02 -3.81
N GLY A 264 -13.19 -5.95 -2.65
CA GLY A 264 -13.32 -4.71 -1.87
C GLY A 264 -14.28 -3.65 -2.44
N THR A 265 -14.63 -3.70 -3.72
CA THR A 265 -15.52 -2.73 -4.38
C THR A 265 -17.01 -3.07 -4.21
N ASP A 266 -17.87 -2.06 -4.08
CA ASP A 266 -19.33 -2.24 -3.98
C ASP A 266 -20.11 -1.27 -4.88
N PHE A 267 -20.91 -1.82 -5.80
CA PHE A 267 -21.82 -1.06 -6.66
C PHE A 267 -23.26 -1.56 -6.49
N LYS A 268 -24.21 -0.62 -6.46
CA LYS A 268 -25.64 -0.93 -6.39
C LYS A 268 -26.21 -1.19 -7.79
N PHE A 269 -25.74 -2.24 -8.46
CA PHE A 269 -26.19 -2.57 -9.81
C PHE A 269 -27.72 -2.68 -9.92
N PRO A 270 -28.35 -2.10 -10.96
CA PRO A 270 -29.77 -2.28 -11.25
C PRO A 270 -30.18 -3.75 -11.39
N ASN A 271 -31.48 -4.03 -11.29
CA ASN A 271 -31.99 -5.39 -11.47
C ASN A 271 -31.79 -5.88 -12.92
N GLU A 272 -31.69 -7.20 -13.08
CA GLU A 272 -31.44 -7.93 -14.33
C GLU A 272 -30.08 -7.69 -14.99
N PHE A 273 -29.15 -7.02 -14.30
CA PHE A 273 -27.76 -6.89 -14.74
C PHE A 273 -27.07 -8.25 -14.88
N ARG A 274 -26.28 -8.39 -15.95
CA ARG A 274 -25.48 -9.57 -16.23
C ARG A 274 -23.99 -9.24 -16.28
N ALA A 275 -23.18 -10.12 -15.69
CA ALA A 275 -21.72 -9.99 -15.69
C ALA A 275 -21.04 -11.06 -16.55
N ALA A 276 -20.06 -10.66 -17.34
CA ALA A 276 -19.03 -11.55 -17.87
C ALA A 276 -17.98 -11.79 -16.79
N VAL A 277 -17.77 -13.04 -16.40
CA VAL A 277 -16.75 -13.45 -15.42
C VAL A 277 -15.63 -14.14 -16.17
N THR A 278 -14.43 -13.57 -16.10
CA THR A 278 -13.27 -14.15 -16.79
C THR A 278 -12.63 -15.26 -15.96
N LEU A 279 -12.19 -16.32 -16.63
CA LEU A 279 -11.54 -17.48 -16.04
C LEU A 279 -10.08 -17.55 -16.53
N GLY A 280 -9.15 -17.37 -15.59
CA GLY A 280 -7.71 -17.37 -15.83
C GLY A 280 -7.01 -18.53 -15.12
N ASN A 281 -5.80 -18.86 -15.57
CA ASN A 281 -5.04 -19.96 -15.00
C ASN A 281 -4.82 -19.77 -13.48
N GLY A 282 -4.97 -20.85 -12.70
CA GLY A 282 -4.81 -20.81 -11.24
C GLY A 282 -5.94 -20.11 -10.46
N LEU A 283 -7.03 -19.71 -11.10
CA LEU A 283 -8.17 -19.09 -10.40
C LEU A 283 -8.77 -20.04 -9.36
N THR A 284 -8.76 -19.63 -8.09
CA THR A 284 -9.30 -20.40 -6.96
C THR A 284 -10.78 -20.12 -6.73
N LYS A 285 -11.44 -20.99 -5.96
CA LYS A 285 -12.86 -20.88 -5.62
C LYS A 285 -13.16 -19.56 -4.95
N ASP A 286 -12.46 -19.22 -3.88
CA ASP A 286 -12.73 -17.99 -3.13
C ASP A 286 -12.58 -16.74 -3.99
N ARG A 287 -11.58 -16.69 -4.88
CA ARG A 287 -11.43 -15.59 -5.84
C ARG A 287 -12.63 -15.47 -6.78
N LEU A 288 -13.03 -16.58 -7.41
CA LEU A 288 -14.17 -16.63 -8.31
C LEU A 288 -15.45 -16.18 -7.58
N VAL A 289 -15.71 -16.75 -6.40
CA VAL A 289 -16.88 -16.49 -5.56
C VAL A 289 -16.93 -15.03 -5.14
N GLN A 290 -15.82 -14.46 -4.66
CA GLN A 290 -15.77 -13.06 -4.23
C GLN A 290 -16.07 -12.08 -5.37
N ALA A 291 -15.52 -12.35 -6.56
CA ALA A 291 -15.79 -11.58 -7.77
C ALA A 291 -17.26 -11.70 -8.19
N CYS A 292 -17.80 -12.92 -8.28
CA CYS A 292 -19.19 -13.15 -8.64
C CYS A 292 -20.17 -12.47 -7.65
N MET A 293 -19.83 -12.47 -6.35
CA MET A 293 -20.64 -11.84 -5.31
C MET A 293 -20.58 -10.30 -5.32
N ARG A 294 -19.78 -9.67 -6.21
CA ARG A 294 -19.95 -8.23 -6.53
C ARG A 294 -21.32 -7.96 -7.15
N MET A 295 -21.89 -8.95 -7.83
CA MET A 295 -23.30 -8.94 -8.23
C MET A 295 -24.17 -9.24 -7.00
N ARG A 296 -24.39 -8.24 -6.13
CA ARG A 296 -25.02 -8.41 -4.81
C ARG A 296 -26.40 -9.08 -4.81
N LYS A 297 -27.14 -9.05 -5.93
CA LYS A 297 -28.44 -9.73 -6.10
C LYS A 297 -28.33 -11.02 -6.93
N LEU A 298 -27.16 -11.64 -6.98
CA LEU A 298 -26.89 -12.90 -7.68
C LEU A 298 -27.87 -14.00 -7.23
N GLY A 299 -28.44 -14.71 -8.20
CA GLY A 299 -29.41 -15.77 -7.97
C GLY A 299 -30.86 -15.29 -7.78
N LYS A 300 -31.09 -13.97 -7.77
CA LYS A 300 -32.41 -13.33 -7.73
C LYS A 300 -32.65 -12.40 -8.92
N HIS A 301 -31.80 -11.37 -9.05
CA HIS A 301 -31.92 -10.33 -10.07
C HIS A 301 -30.61 -10.11 -10.84
N HIS A 302 -29.50 -10.70 -10.44
CA HIS A 302 -28.25 -10.62 -11.18
C HIS A 302 -27.82 -11.99 -11.65
N TRP A 303 -27.17 -12.02 -12.82
CA TRP A 303 -26.82 -13.25 -13.52
C TRP A 303 -25.39 -13.17 -14.08
N LEU A 304 -24.83 -14.32 -14.43
CA LEU A 304 -23.44 -14.45 -14.86
C LEU A 304 -23.35 -15.09 -16.25
N SER A 305 -22.17 -14.96 -16.82
CA SER A 305 -21.71 -15.53 -18.08
C SER A 305 -20.23 -15.81 -17.91
N PHE A 306 -19.77 -17.04 -18.11
CA PHE A 306 -18.36 -17.40 -17.88
C PHE A 306 -17.57 -17.40 -19.18
N TRP A 307 -16.36 -16.84 -19.14
CA TRP A 307 -15.51 -16.66 -20.30
C TRP A 307 -14.10 -17.14 -19.98
N SER A 308 -13.49 -17.99 -20.80
CA SER A 308 -12.14 -18.50 -20.53
C SER A 308 -11.20 -18.36 -21.70
N SER A 309 -9.89 -18.31 -21.42
CA SER A 309 -8.89 -18.55 -22.44
C SER A 309 -8.96 -19.99 -22.98
N SER A 310 -8.36 -20.23 -24.14
CA SER A 310 -8.22 -21.57 -24.72
C SER A 310 -7.44 -22.52 -23.80
N GLU A 311 -6.46 -22.02 -23.05
CA GLU A 311 -5.70 -22.80 -22.06
C GLU A 311 -6.62 -23.31 -20.94
N VAL A 312 -7.39 -22.42 -20.31
CA VAL A 312 -8.31 -22.78 -19.22
C VAL A 312 -9.42 -23.70 -19.72
N HIS A 313 -9.93 -23.46 -20.93
CA HIS A 313 -10.88 -24.37 -21.57
C HIS A 313 -10.31 -25.81 -21.65
N HIS A 314 -9.08 -25.96 -22.13
CA HIS A 314 -8.41 -27.25 -22.22
C HIS A 314 -8.18 -27.91 -20.85
N GLN A 315 -7.84 -27.12 -19.81
CA GLN A 315 -7.73 -27.62 -18.44
C GLN A 315 -9.06 -28.20 -17.95
N ILE A 316 -10.16 -27.46 -18.08
CA ILE A 316 -11.50 -27.90 -17.66
C ILE A 316 -11.91 -29.16 -18.45
N GLN A 317 -11.69 -29.20 -19.76
CA GLN A 317 -11.98 -30.38 -20.58
C GLN A 317 -11.19 -31.62 -20.12
N THR A 318 -9.90 -31.45 -19.84
CA THR A 318 -9.04 -32.54 -19.36
C THR A 318 -9.57 -33.12 -18.06
N LEU A 319 -9.93 -32.27 -17.09
CA LEU A 319 -10.50 -32.68 -15.80
C LEU A 319 -11.85 -33.39 -15.96
N LYS A 320 -12.69 -32.90 -16.87
CA LYS A 320 -13.96 -33.54 -17.20
C LYS A 320 -13.74 -34.98 -17.72
N LYS A 321 -12.79 -35.17 -18.65
CA LYS A 321 -12.47 -36.48 -19.26
C LYS A 321 -11.84 -37.48 -18.27
N THR A 322 -11.04 -37.01 -17.30
CA THR A 322 -10.39 -37.89 -16.32
C THR A 322 -11.33 -38.35 -15.21
N SER A 323 -12.42 -37.60 -14.97
CA SER A 323 -13.37 -37.89 -13.89
C SER A 323 -14.17 -39.19 -14.11
N ALA A 324 -14.27 -40.03 -13.06
CA ALA A 324 -14.95 -41.32 -13.12
C ALA A 324 -16.44 -41.23 -13.52
N LEU A 325 -17.09 -40.12 -13.16
CA LEU A 325 -18.50 -39.83 -13.47
C LEU A 325 -18.81 -39.79 -14.98
N TYR A 326 -17.81 -39.50 -15.82
CA TYR A 326 -17.97 -39.35 -17.27
C TYR A 326 -17.36 -40.51 -18.06
N LYS A 327 -16.62 -41.43 -17.41
CA LYS A 327 -16.10 -42.65 -18.04
C LYS A 327 -17.18 -43.69 -18.33
N GLU A 328 -18.29 -43.69 -17.58
CA GLU A 328 -19.39 -44.66 -17.75
C GLU A 328 -20.47 -44.21 -18.74
N LYS A 329 -20.60 -42.90 -19.00
CA LYS A 329 -21.52 -42.37 -20.01
C LYS A 329 -20.76 -42.16 -21.31
N GLY A 330 -20.68 -43.21 -22.14
CA GLY A 330 -19.99 -43.26 -23.44
C GLY A 330 -20.50 -42.32 -24.54
N ASN A 331 -21.01 -41.14 -24.20
CA ASN A 331 -21.30 -40.00 -25.07
C ASN A 331 -21.24 -38.73 -24.22
N GLY A 332 -20.03 -38.22 -23.98
CA GLY A 332 -19.83 -36.96 -23.28
C GLY A 332 -20.16 -35.81 -24.22
N ASN A 333 -21.21 -35.05 -23.92
CA ASN A 333 -21.45 -33.76 -24.58
C ASN A 333 -20.21 -32.86 -24.36
N ASP A 334 -19.60 -32.33 -25.43
CA ASP A 334 -18.40 -31.49 -25.36
C ASP A 334 -18.65 -30.14 -24.64
N HIS A 335 -19.91 -29.79 -24.40
CA HIS A 335 -20.30 -28.59 -23.67
C HIS A 335 -19.77 -28.57 -22.22
N ILE A 336 -19.06 -27.52 -21.84
CA ILE A 336 -18.61 -27.27 -20.46
C ILE A 336 -19.79 -26.76 -19.63
N SER A 337 -20.11 -27.44 -18.53
CA SER A 337 -21.13 -27.00 -17.59
C SER A 337 -20.53 -26.14 -16.47
N LEU A 338 -21.38 -25.42 -15.75
CA LEU A 338 -20.95 -24.68 -14.56
C LEU A 338 -20.39 -25.60 -13.46
N THR A 339 -20.87 -26.84 -13.40
CA THR A 339 -20.33 -27.85 -12.47
C THR A 339 -18.87 -28.21 -12.82
N ASP A 340 -18.53 -28.24 -14.10
CA ASP A 340 -17.16 -28.50 -14.56
C ASP A 340 -16.23 -27.33 -14.20
N ILE A 341 -16.69 -26.07 -14.38
CA ILE A 341 -15.96 -24.87 -13.97
C ILE A 341 -15.72 -24.87 -12.46
N LEU A 342 -16.75 -25.17 -11.66
CA LEU A 342 -16.63 -25.24 -10.21
C LEU A 342 -15.61 -26.32 -9.80
N ARG A 343 -15.67 -27.52 -10.39
CA ARG A 343 -14.69 -28.57 -10.10
C ARG A 343 -13.26 -28.09 -10.35
N TRP A 344 -13.01 -27.44 -11.49
CA TRP A 344 -11.70 -26.89 -11.83
C TRP A 344 -11.22 -25.86 -10.80
N VAL A 345 -12.03 -24.89 -10.38
CA VAL A 345 -11.59 -23.93 -9.34
C VAL A 345 -11.38 -24.58 -7.98
N TYR A 346 -12.10 -25.65 -7.64
CA TYR A 346 -11.86 -26.42 -6.41
C TYR A 346 -10.52 -27.16 -6.48
N GLU A 347 -10.17 -27.77 -7.61
CA GLU A 347 -8.86 -28.39 -7.80
C GLU A 347 -7.73 -27.35 -7.73
N ASN A 348 -7.91 -26.17 -8.34
CA ASN A 348 -6.97 -25.06 -8.20
C ASN A 348 -6.83 -24.60 -6.74
N THR A 349 -7.93 -24.58 -5.98
CA THR A 349 -7.92 -24.21 -4.54
C THR A 349 -7.14 -25.23 -3.72
N GLN A 350 -7.32 -26.51 -3.98
CA GLN A 350 -6.55 -27.57 -3.33
C GLN A 350 -5.06 -27.44 -3.65
N GLN A 351 -4.73 -27.21 -4.92
CA GLN A 351 -3.36 -27.01 -5.37
C GLN A 351 -2.71 -25.79 -4.69
N ALA A 352 -3.40 -24.64 -4.71
CA ALA A 352 -2.94 -23.41 -4.05
C ALA A 352 -2.77 -23.60 -2.53
N THR A 353 -3.65 -24.37 -1.88
CA THR A 353 -3.51 -24.70 -0.46
C THR A 353 -2.29 -25.58 -0.21
N TRP A 354 -2.02 -26.56 -1.08
CA TRP A 354 -0.83 -27.41 -0.99
C TRP A 354 0.46 -26.62 -1.19
N ASP A 355 0.50 -25.73 -2.18
CA ASP A 355 1.64 -24.84 -2.39
C ASP A 355 1.82 -23.90 -1.18
N GLY A 356 0.72 -23.37 -0.64
CA GLY A 356 0.69 -22.59 0.59
C GLY A 356 1.19 -23.34 1.83
N LEU A 357 0.98 -24.66 1.94
CA LEU A 357 1.46 -25.45 3.09
C LEU A 357 3.00 -25.48 3.17
N HIS A 358 3.68 -25.45 2.03
CA HIS A 358 5.14 -25.36 2.00
C HIS A 358 5.61 -24.03 2.59
N HIS A 359 5.07 -22.92 2.09
CA HIS A 359 5.38 -21.58 2.59
C HIS A 359 5.03 -21.43 4.07
N TRP A 360 3.84 -21.89 4.45
CA TRP A 360 3.37 -21.87 5.84
C TRP A 360 4.32 -22.62 6.78
N ALA A 361 4.81 -23.80 6.39
CA ALA A 361 5.75 -24.59 7.17
C ALA A 361 7.14 -23.94 7.24
N THR A 362 7.67 -23.40 6.13
CA THR A 362 8.96 -22.70 6.12
C THR A 362 8.90 -21.42 6.98
N GLN A 363 7.82 -20.64 6.88
CA GLN A 363 7.60 -19.46 7.74
C GLN A 363 7.51 -19.83 9.23
N SER A 364 7.03 -21.03 9.55
CA SER A 364 7.05 -21.54 10.92
C SER A 364 8.48 -21.70 11.46
N LEU A 365 9.46 -22.06 10.63
CA LEU A 365 10.87 -22.18 11.05
C LEU A 365 11.46 -20.80 11.36
N SER A 366 11.22 -19.83 10.49
CA SER A 366 11.56 -18.41 10.71
C SER A 366 11.03 -17.91 12.05
N PHE A 367 9.74 -18.12 12.29
CA PHE A 367 9.09 -17.70 13.52
C PHE A 367 9.69 -18.39 14.76
N GLN A 368 9.97 -19.69 14.67
CA GLN A 368 10.62 -20.44 15.76
C GLN A 368 12.05 -19.96 16.04
N GLN A 369 12.81 -19.62 15.00
CA GLN A 369 14.15 -19.02 15.13
C GLN A 369 14.06 -17.68 15.89
N LYS A 370 13.10 -16.82 15.54
CA LYS A 370 12.87 -15.56 16.28
C LYS A 370 12.49 -15.83 17.73
N ILE A 371 11.56 -16.74 18.02
CA ILE A 371 11.21 -17.10 19.41
C ILE A 371 12.44 -17.56 20.18
N SER A 372 13.27 -18.40 19.58
CA SER A 372 14.52 -18.88 20.18
C SER A 372 15.46 -17.70 20.47
N ALA A 373 15.67 -16.81 19.50
CA ALA A 373 16.47 -15.60 19.65
C ALA A 373 15.96 -14.73 20.80
N PHE A 374 14.65 -14.46 20.85
CA PHE A 374 14.01 -13.70 21.93
C PHE A 374 14.19 -14.37 23.30
N ARG A 375 14.04 -15.69 23.42
CA ARG A 375 14.17 -16.41 24.70
C ARG A 375 15.60 -16.54 25.20
N ASN A 376 16.59 -16.51 24.31
CA ASN A 376 18.01 -16.59 24.66
C ASN A 376 18.53 -15.30 25.32
N PHE A 377 17.78 -14.19 25.25
CA PHE A 377 18.11 -12.97 25.98
C PHE A 377 17.58 -12.99 27.42
N ASP A 378 18.41 -12.54 28.36
CA ASP A 378 17.99 -12.34 29.75
C ASP A 378 17.27 -11.00 29.90
N TRP A 379 15.95 -11.06 29.80
CA TRP A 379 15.04 -9.92 29.98
C TRP A 379 14.95 -9.42 31.44
N ASN A 380 15.67 -10.01 32.39
CA ASN A 380 15.69 -9.54 33.77
C ASN A 380 16.88 -8.61 34.06
N ASN A 381 17.84 -8.51 33.14
CA ASN A 381 19.00 -7.63 33.30
C ASN A 381 18.77 -6.28 32.63
N TYR A 382 18.20 -5.33 33.37
CA TYR A 382 17.89 -3.96 32.90
C TYR A 382 19.08 -3.20 32.30
N GLN A 383 20.33 -3.55 32.63
CA GLN A 383 21.52 -2.92 32.03
C GLN A 383 21.83 -3.42 30.61
N GLN A 384 21.25 -4.53 30.17
CA GLN A 384 21.47 -5.14 28.86
C GLN A 384 20.25 -5.04 27.93
N ILE A 385 19.08 -4.73 28.47
CA ILE A 385 17.82 -4.58 27.74
C ILE A 385 17.82 -3.29 26.90
N LEU A 386 17.27 -3.37 25.68
CA LEU A 386 17.09 -2.25 24.73
C LEU A 386 18.38 -1.50 24.33
N THR A 387 19.55 -2.09 24.54
CA THR A 387 20.82 -1.54 24.02
C THR A 387 20.95 -1.78 22.52
N ASN A 388 21.65 -0.91 21.79
CA ASN A 388 21.96 -1.12 20.37
C ASN A 388 22.64 -2.48 20.12
N ILE A 389 23.53 -2.89 21.02
CA ILE A 389 24.24 -4.17 20.93
C ILE A 389 23.26 -5.35 21.07
N MET A 390 22.33 -5.29 22.03
CA MET A 390 21.29 -6.32 22.16
C MET A 390 20.41 -6.37 20.91
N MET A 391 19.97 -5.21 20.41
CA MET A 391 19.13 -5.12 19.22
C MET A 391 19.85 -5.65 17.96
N GLU A 392 21.13 -5.33 17.79
CA GLU A 392 21.96 -5.90 16.71
C GLU A 392 22.11 -7.41 16.83
N ASN A 393 22.34 -7.92 18.04
CA ASN A 393 22.47 -9.36 18.27
C ASN A 393 21.15 -10.09 18.03
N LEU A 394 20.03 -9.51 18.47
CA LEU A 394 18.68 -10.02 18.22
C LEU A 394 18.36 -10.01 16.73
N ALA A 395 18.70 -8.92 16.03
CA ALA A 395 18.55 -8.82 14.58
C ALA A 395 19.38 -9.90 13.87
N LYS A 396 20.68 -10.01 14.19
CA LYS A 396 21.57 -11.04 13.63
C LYS A 396 21.05 -12.46 13.86
N ALA A 397 20.52 -12.75 15.05
CA ALA A 397 19.93 -14.05 15.37
C ALA A 397 18.60 -14.32 14.63
N SER A 398 17.93 -13.27 14.13
CA SER A 398 16.67 -13.32 13.40
C SER A 398 16.82 -13.21 11.87
N LEU A 399 18.06 -13.06 11.37
CA LEU A 399 18.32 -13.00 9.93
C LEU A 399 18.09 -14.35 9.25
N GLU A 400 17.49 -14.29 8.08
CA GLU A 400 17.39 -15.42 7.15
C GLU A 400 18.29 -15.20 5.95
N ALA A 401 18.94 -16.25 5.48
CA ALA A 401 19.66 -16.23 4.21
C ALA A 401 18.65 -16.08 3.06
N GLU A 402 18.85 -15.05 2.25
CA GLU A 402 17.98 -14.76 1.10
C GLU A 402 18.64 -15.22 -0.23
N ILE A 403 19.98 -15.27 -0.26
CA ILE A 403 20.73 -15.71 -1.44
C ILE A 403 21.15 -17.18 -1.26
N LEU A 404 20.81 -18.01 -2.24
CA LEU A 404 21.51 -19.27 -2.49
C LEU A 404 22.57 -19.05 -3.56
N ASP A 405 23.77 -19.55 -3.32
CA ASP A 405 24.79 -19.56 -4.38
C ASP A 405 24.40 -20.54 -5.50
N LEU A 406 24.89 -20.27 -6.73
CA LEU A 406 24.60 -21.11 -7.89
C LEU A 406 25.04 -22.57 -7.68
N LYS A 407 26.09 -22.80 -6.89
CA LYS A 407 26.58 -24.15 -6.59
C LYS A 407 25.58 -24.92 -5.71
N THR A 408 24.88 -24.23 -4.83
CA THR A 408 23.85 -24.79 -3.95
C THR A 408 22.59 -25.07 -4.76
N MET A 409 22.21 -24.18 -5.69
CA MET A 409 21.04 -24.35 -6.54
C MET A 409 21.20 -25.41 -7.66
N TYR A 410 22.39 -25.52 -8.27
CA TYR A 410 22.62 -26.39 -9.44
C TYR A 410 23.73 -27.43 -9.26
N GLY A 411 24.61 -27.29 -8.26
CA GLY A 411 25.79 -28.14 -8.09
C GLY A 411 25.55 -29.46 -7.35
N HIS A 412 24.35 -29.69 -6.82
CA HIS A 412 23.97 -30.94 -6.15
C HIS A 412 22.81 -31.63 -6.88
N LYS A 413 22.75 -32.96 -6.81
CA LYS A 413 21.68 -33.74 -7.42
C LYS A 413 20.33 -33.34 -6.84
N LYS A 414 19.44 -32.86 -7.71
CA LYS A 414 18.07 -32.48 -7.37
C LYS A 414 17.30 -33.72 -6.89
N THR A 415 16.78 -33.67 -5.68
CA THR A 415 15.88 -34.70 -5.13
C THR A 415 14.48 -34.12 -4.97
N PHE A 416 13.49 -34.93 -5.33
CA PHE A 416 12.10 -34.64 -5.06
C PHE A 416 11.75 -35.22 -3.69
N GLN A 417 11.26 -34.37 -2.79
CA GLN A 417 10.88 -34.74 -1.43
C GLN A 417 9.52 -34.16 -1.11
N THR A 418 8.78 -34.81 -0.22
CA THR A 418 7.51 -34.28 0.29
C THR A 418 7.75 -33.02 1.10
N VAL A 419 6.73 -32.16 1.21
CA VAL A 419 6.80 -30.93 2.03
C VAL A 419 7.21 -31.25 3.47
N TYR A 420 6.70 -32.35 4.02
CA TYR A 420 7.03 -32.84 5.35
C TYR A 420 8.53 -33.18 5.50
N GLU A 421 9.10 -33.92 4.54
CA GLU A 421 10.52 -34.30 4.57
C GLU A 421 11.43 -33.07 4.48
N ILE A 422 11.10 -32.12 3.60
CA ILE A 422 11.84 -30.86 3.45
C ILE A 422 11.78 -30.07 4.76
N TYR A 423 10.58 -29.90 5.32
CA TYR A 423 10.39 -29.20 6.59
C TYR A 423 11.17 -29.88 7.74
N SER A 424 11.05 -31.20 7.86
CA SER A 424 11.67 -31.97 8.95
C SER A 424 13.20 -31.90 8.87
N ALA A 425 13.77 -31.99 7.66
CA ALA A 425 15.20 -31.81 7.46
C ALA A 425 15.64 -30.40 7.86
N ARG A 426 14.95 -29.36 7.38
CA ARG A 426 15.25 -27.96 7.74
C ARG A 426 15.13 -27.73 9.26
N TYR A 427 14.12 -28.29 9.91
CA TYR A 427 13.94 -28.20 11.36
C TYR A 427 15.11 -28.83 12.14
N GLN A 428 15.63 -29.98 11.69
CA GLN A 428 16.79 -30.62 12.33
C GLN A 428 18.06 -29.76 12.24
N TYR A 429 18.22 -28.97 11.18
CA TYR A 429 19.34 -28.05 11.02
C TYR A 429 19.12 -26.71 11.74
N SER A 430 17.86 -26.26 11.87
CA SER A 430 17.52 -25.08 12.66
C SER A 430 17.63 -25.45 14.14
N ASN A 431 18.57 -24.86 14.87
CA ASN A 431 18.84 -25.15 16.28
C ASN A 431 17.72 -24.58 17.22
N THR A 432 16.45 -24.83 16.87
CA THR A 432 15.22 -24.27 17.47
C THR A 432 14.70 -25.20 18.58
N GLY A 433 15.52 -25.45 19.60
CA GLY A 433 15.20 -26.41 20.67
C GLY A 433 14.03 -26.02 21.61
N TYR A 434 13.43 -24.84 21.45
CA TYR A 434 12.48 -24.27 22.42
C TYR A 434 11.01 -24.28 21.98
N SER A 435 10.69 -24.81 20.80
CA SER A 435 9.36 -24.71 20.18
C SER A 435 8.84 -26.05 19.65
N THR A 436 9.06 -27.14 20.39
CA THR A 436 8.64 -28.51 20.01
C THR A 436 7.14 -28.60 19.72
N GLU A 437 6.30 -27.87 20.44
CA GLU A 437 4.85 -27.84 20.21
C GLU A 437 4.47 -27.31 18.81
N ILE A 438 5.18 -26.27 18.33
CA ILE A 438 4.97 -25.72 16.98
C ILE A 438 5.41 -26.76 15.95
N HIS A 439 6.58 -27.36 16.14
CA HIS A 439 7.08 -28.41 15.26
C HIS A 439 6.12 -29.59 15.17
N GLU A 440 5.62 -30.11 16.29
CA GLU A 440 4.67 -31.22 16.34
C GLU A 440 3.36 -30.87 15.61
N ALA A 441 2.82 -29.67 15.84
CA ALA A 441 1.61 -29.21 15.18
C ALA A 441 1.78 -29.03 13.66
N VAL A 442 2.92 -28.50 13.22
CA VAL A 442 3.26 -28.34 11.79
C VAL A 442 3.46 -29.70 11.14
N SER A 443 4.29 -30.56 11.73
CA SER A 443 4.52 -31.93 11.27
C SER A 443 3.23 -32.71 11.11
N LYS A 444 2.34 -32.65 12.12
CA LYS A 444 1.03 -33.30 12.06
C LYS A 444 0.18 -32.76 10.90
N ARG A 445 0.07 -31.43 10.74
CA ARG A 445 -0.72 -30.84 9.65
C ARG A 445 -0.16 -31.20 8.26
N LEU A 446 1.16 -31.25 8.11
CA LEU A 446 1.80 -31.67 6.87
C LEU A 446 1.54 -33.15 6.56
N LEU A 447 1.52 -34.02 7.58
CA LEU A 447 1.17 -35.44 7.40
C LEU A 447 -0.31 -35.63 7.07
N ASP A 448 -1.20 -34.86 7.71
CA ASP A 448 -2.65 -34.95 7.50
C ASP A 448 -3.07 -34.38 6.13
N TYR A 449 -2.42 -33.30 5.67
CA TYR A 449 -2.90 -32.51 4.52
C TYR A 449 -1.87 -32.26 3.41
N GLY A 450 -0.56 -32.41 3.65
CA GLY A 450 0.48 -32.13 2.65
C GLY A 450 0.56 -33.16 1.52
N GLY A 451 -0.05 -34.33 1.73
CA GLY A 451 -0.17 -35.39 0.73
C GLY A 451 1.16 -35.94 0.21
N ALA A 452 1.13 -36.48 -1.01
CA ALA A 452 2.29 -37.13 -1.65
C ALA A 452 3.00 -36.23 -2.69
N LYS A 453 2.61 -34.96 -2.79
CA LYS A 453 3.26 -34.03 -3.71
C LYS A 453 4.69 -33.80 -3.26
N THR A 454 5.59 -33.87 -4.23
CA THR A 454 7.01 -33.65 -4.00
C THR A 454 7.43 -32.34 -4.62
N LEU A 455 8.29 -31.62 -3.90
CA LEU A 455 8.94 -30.41 -4.35
C LEU A 455 10.42 -30.69 -4.51
N LEU A 456 11.07 -29.86 -5.32
CA LEU A 456 12.50 -29.88 -5.45
C LEU A 456 13.12 -29.24 -4.21
N THR A 457 13.93 -29.97 -3.45
CA THR A 457 14.47 -29.54 -2.15
C THR A 457 15.22 -28.19 -2.17
N GLN A 458 15.74 -27.81 -3.34
CA GLN A 458 16.57 -26.62 -3.59
C GLN A 458 15.80 -25.41 -4.13
N LEU A 459 14.49 -25.53 -4.43
CA LEU A 459 13.70 -24.37 -4.79
C LEU A 459 13.57 -23.47 -3.55
N LEU A 460 13.98 -22.20 -3.70
CA LEU A 460 13.63 -21.15 -2.76
C LEU A 460 12.14 -20.88 -2.85
N ASP A 461 11.60 -20.22 -1.83
CA ASP A 461 10.22 -19.75 -1.79
C ASP A 461 10.06 -18.55 -2.78
N GLU A 462 10.19 -18.81 -4.09
CA GLU A 462 10.11 -17.83 -5.18
C GLU A 462 8.73 -17.16 -5.29
N GLU A 463 7.71 -17.74 -4.66
CA GLU A 463 6.34 -17.22 -4.66
C GLU A 463 6.16 -16.09 -3.64
N GLN A 464 6.87 -16.12 -2.51
CA GLN A 464 6.95 -14.96 -1.60
C GLN A 464 7.60 -13.76 -2.32
N GLN A 465 8.62 -14.03 -3.14
CA GLN A 465 9.31 -13.01 -3.92
C GLN A 465 8.36 -12.35 -4.91
N ARG A 466 7.53 -13.13 -5.64
CA ARG A 466 6.57 -12.59 -6.61
C ARG A 466 5.42 -11.77 -6.01
N GLU A 467 4.97 -12.10 -4.79
CA GLU A 467 3.97 -11.28 -4.09
C GLU A 467 4.58 -10.00 -3.51
N LEU A 468 5.78 -10.09 -2.92
CA LEU A 468 6.55 -8.94 -2.45
C LEU A 468 6.95 -8.02 -3.60
N GLU A 469 7.35 -8.56 -4.76
CA GLU A 469 7.64 -7.81 -5.98
C GLU A 469 6.40 -7.07 -6.47
N ARG A 470 5.21 -7.69 -6.49
CA ARG A 470 3.96 -6.99 -6.84
C ARG A 470 3.57 -5.90 -5.85
N GLU A 471 3.75 -6.12 -4.55
CA GLU A 471 3.51 -5.09 -3.53
C GLU A 471 4.54 -3.95 -3.63
N GLN A 472 5.80 -4.28 -3.88
CA GLN A 472 6.89 -3.33 -4.01
C GLN A 472 6.80 -2.56 -5.33
N GLU A 473 6.39 -3.17 -6.44
CA GLU A 473 6.07 -2.50 -7.71
C GLU A 473 4.88 -1.53 -7.52
N ALA A 474 3.83 -1.93 -6.79
CA ALA A 474 2.72 -1.04 -6.46
C ALA A 474 3.13 0.10 -5.51
N GLU A 475 4.13 -0.10 -4.65
CA GLU A 475 4.75 0.96 -3.85
C GLU A 475 5.73 1.82 -4.67
N GLU A 476 6.43 1.26 -5.65
CA GLU A 476 7.42 1.95 -6.52
C GLU A 476 6.76 2.76 -7.64
N GLU A 477 5.60 2.33 -8.16
CA GLU A 477 4.75 3.16 -9.05
C GLU A 477 4.32 4.47 -8.37
N ARG A 478 4.27 4.49 -7.03
CA ARG A 478 4.24 5.75 -6.27
C ARG A 478 5.66 6.29 -6.24
N GLN A 479 6.00 7.10 -7.25
CA GLN A 479 7.28 7.80 -7.40
C GLN A 479 7.79 8.47 -6.10
N GLN A 480 8.35 7.71 -5.17
CA GLN A 480 9.04 8.23 -4.00
C GLN A 480 10.45 8.58 -4.45
N ILE A 481 10.66 9.84 -4.79
CA ILE A 481 12.00 10.41 -4.88
C ILE A 481 12.60 10.29 -3.47
N ARG A 482 13.42 9.25 -3.26
CA ARG A 482 14.12 9.06 -1.99
C ARG A 482 15.03 10.29 -1.78
N PRO A 483 15.00 10.92 -0.60
CA PRO A 483 15.93 12.00 -0.29
C PRO A 483 17.39 11.55 -0.47
N ILE A 484 18.29 12.51 -0.66
CA ILE A 484 19.72 12.26 -0.71
C ILE A 484 20.15 11.52 0.57
N ALA A 485 21.09 10.58 0.44
CA ALA A 485 21.62 9.84 1.58
C ALA A 485 22.18 10.81 2.63
N ALA A 486 21.67 10.73 3.86
CA ALA A 486 22.03 11.60 4.96
C ALA A 486 22.46 10.80 6.20
N VAL A 487 23.37 11.37 6.99
CA VAL A 487 23.83 10.75 8.25
C VAL A 487 22.90 11.18 9.39
N PRO A 488 22.28 10.23 10.12
CA PRO A 488 21.39 10.55 11.24
C PRO A 488 22.17 11.16 12.42
N CYS A 489 21.50 12.02 13.20
CA CYS A 489 22.05 12.49 14.47
C CYS A 489 22.04 11.35 15.51
N GLU A 490 23.08 11.29 16.34
CA GLU A 490 23.04 10.48 17.56
C GLU A 490 22.01 11.07 18.54
N PRO A 491 21.10 10.26 19.09
CA PRO A 491 20.04 10.73 19.97
C PRO A 491 20.60 11.20 21.31
N ILE A 492 20.01 12.26 21.87
CA ILE A 492 20.38 12.80 23.18
C ILE A 492 19.14 12.86 24.06
N LEU A 493 19.19 12.22 25.23
CA LEU A 493 18.17 12.37 26.26
C LEU A 493 18.64 13.41 27.30
N HIS A 494 17.94 14.54 27.36
CA HIS A 494 18.17 15.54 28.40
C HIS A 494 17.54 15.10 29.73
N HIS A 495 18.27 15.26 30.85
CA HIS A 495 17.78 14.89 32.18
C HIS A 495 16.48 15.63 32.56
N GLU A 496 16.34 16.88 32.11
CA GLU A 496 15.17 17.73 32.34
C GLU A 496 13.89 17.15 31.73
N ILE A 497 14.01 16.32 30.69
CA ILE A 497 12.87 15.64 30.06
C ILE A 497 12.35 14.53 30.99
N MET A 498 13.25 13.79 31.64
CA MET A 498 12.88 12.77 32.63
C MET A 498 12.23 13.40 33.87
N ASN A 499 12.69 14.59 34.28
CA ASN A 499 12.09 15.34 35.40
C ASN A 499 10.62 15.72 35.16
N LEU A 500 10.14 15.75 33.92
CA LEU A 500 8.73 16.00 33.61
C LEU A 500 7.80 14.90 34.16
N CYS A 501 8.31 13.68 34.31
CA CYS A 501 7.57 12.56 34.89
C CYS A 501 7.34 12.71 36.40
N GLU A 502 8.34 13.26 37.10
CA GLU A 502 8.34 13.39 38.56
C GLU A 502 7.45 14.54 39.07
N MET A 503 7.29 15.59 38.25
CA MET A 503 6.50 16.79 38.56
C MET A 503 6.90 17.54 39.86
N HIS A 504 8.15 17.41 40.32
CA HIS A 504 8.60 18.01 41.59
C HIS A 504 8.53 19.54 41.64
N ASP A 505 8.73 20.25 40.53
CA ASP A 505 8.74 21.72 40.49
C ASP A 505 7.33 22.27 40.21
N PRO A 506 6.63 22.92 41.16
CA PRO A 506 5.26 23.41 40.99
C PRO A 506 5.10 24.49 39.90
N ILE A 507 6.17 25.12 39.41
CA ILE A 507 6.14 26.23 38.43
C ILE A 507 7.21 26.03 37.35
N LEU A 508 7.30 24.82 36.79
CA LEU A 508 8.24 24.56 35.72
C LEU A 508 7.96 25.47 34.51
N ASN A 509 8.87 26.41 34.25
CA ASN A 509 8.81 27.30 33.11
C ASN A 509 9.74 26.78 32.01
N LEU A 510 9.16 26.14 30.99
CA LEU A 510 9.91 25.55 29.86
C LEU A 510 10.80 26.56 29.14
N SER A 511 10.40 27.84 29.11
CA SER A 511 11.18 28.93 28.49
C SER A 511 12.52 29.18 29.19
N ARG A 512 12.69 28.76 30.45
CA ARG A 512 13.96 28.87 31.19
C ARG A 512 14.97 27.78 30.84
N LEU A 513 14.54 26.78 30.06
CA LEU A 513 15.36 25.65 29.62
C LEU A 513 15.47 25.64 28.08
N PRO A 514 15.99 26.71 27.44
CA PRO A 514 16.02 26.84 25.98
C PRO A 514 16.93 25.81 25.29
N ASN A 515 17.84 25.18 26.05
CA ASN A 515 18.68 24.08 25.57
C ASN A 515 17.93 22.74 25.44
N VAL A 516 16.71 22.65 25.99
CA VAL A 516 15.90 21.42 26.02
C VAL A 516 14.56 21.62 25.32
N PHE A 517 13.88 22.73 25.58
CA PHE A 517 12.57 23.04 25.01
C PHE A 517 12.65 24.27 24.13
N CYS A 518 11.96 24.23 22.99
CA CYS A 518 11.81 25.38 22.12
C CYS A 518 10.39 25.48 21.56
N PRO A 519 9.96 26.67 21.06
CA PRO A 519 8.64 26.84 20.47
C PRO A 519 8.43 25.90 19.28
N ILE A 520 7.18 25.50 19.02
CA ILE A 520 6.85 24.54 17.95
C ILE A 520 7.40 24.90 16.56
N THR A 521 7.50 26.20 16.23
CA THR A 521 8.02 26.70 14.95
C THR A 521 9.51 26.42 14.74
N ASP A 522 10.26 26.16 15.82
CA ASP A 522 11.67 25.83 15.73
C ASP A 522 11.92 24.48 15.04
N ALA A 523 10.88 23.65 14.91
CA ALA A 523 10.92 22.42 14.11
C ALA A 523 11.22 22.69 12.64
N PHE A 524 10.97 23.92 12.17
CA PHE A 524 11.22 24.34 10.80
C PHE A 524 12.59 25.00 10.60
N ILE A 525 13.39 25.21 11.65
CA ILE A 525 14.72 25.83 11.48
C ILE A 525 15.56 24.98 10.50
N GLY A 526 16.15 25.63 9.49
CA GLY A 526 16.90 24.96 8.42
C GLY A 526 16.04 24.44 7.26
N THR A 527 14.73 24.71 7.28
CA THR A 527 13.81 24.40 6.17
C THR A 527 13.32 25.66 5.47
N THR A 528 12.74 25.51 4.27
CA THR A 528 12.04 26.59 3.56
C THR A 528 10.78 27.06 4.31
N PHE A 529 10.24 26.22 5.19
CA PHE A 529 9.03 26.49 5.96
C PHE A 529 9.20 27.52 7.07
N TYR A 530 10.41 27.73 7.61
CA TYR A 530 10.61 28.55 8.82
C TYR A 530 10.05 29.96 8.69
N ARG A 531 10.38 30.64 7.59
CA ARG A 531 9.92 32.01 7.34
C ARG A 531 8.41 32.07 7.11
N GLU A 532 7.87 31.15 6.30
CA GLU A 532 6.44 31.11 5.99
C GLU A 532 5.58 30.67 7.19
N SER A 533 6.16 29.97 8.17
CA SER A 533 5.49 29.55 9.40
C SER A 533 5.16 30.70 10.35
N GLN A 534 5.72 31.89 10.10
CA GLN A 534 5.57 33.12 10.89
C GLN A 534 5.87 32.88 12.39
N PRO A 535 7.16 32.75 12.78
CA PRO A 535 7.56 32.52 14.16
C PRO A 535 6.90 33.53 15.12
N GLY A 536 6.31 33.05 16.21
CA GLY A 536 5.55 33.85 17.18
C GLY A 536 4.03 33.91 16.93
N CYS A 537 3.55 33.46 15.77
CA CYS A 537 2.11 33.39 15.49
C CYS A 537 1.43 32.11 16.02
N TRP A 538 2.18 31.22 16.69
CA TRP A 538 1.66 29.98 17.24
C TRP A 538 1.31 30.13 18.73
N GLN A 539 0.58 29.17 19.30
CA GLN A 539 0.20 29.19 20.71
C GLN A 539 1.42 28.91 21.60
N GLU A 540 1.56 29.68 22.69
CA GLU A 540 2.68 29.59 23.63
C GLU A 540 2.72 28.27 24.43
N ASN A 541 1.62 27.52 24.41
CA ASN A 541 1.51 26.21 25.04
C ASN A 541 2.09 25.07 24.17
N LEU A 542 2.51 25.35 22.94
CA LEU A 542 3.02 24.37 21.99
C LEU A 542 4.55 24.41 21.91
N TRP A 543 5.16 23.30 22.30
CA TRP A 543 6.61 23.15 22.42
C TRP A 543 7.08 21.92 21.65
N ILE A 544 8.38 21.91 21.36
CA ILE A 544 9.12 20.75 20.88
C ILE A 544 10.35 20.58 21.77
N THR A 545 10.90 19.37 21.85
CA THR A 545 12.25 19.17 22.39
C THR A 545 13.32 19.57 21.38
N THR A 546 14.52 19.89 21.85
CA THR A 546 15.68 20.09 20.96
C THR A 546 16.00 18.83 20.17
N GLU A 547 15.78 17.64 20.75
CA GLU A 547 15.92 16.38 20.03
C GLU A 547 14.87 16.23 18.94
N PHE A 548 13.63 16.73 19.11
CA PHE A 548 12.57 16.66 18.09
C PHE A 548 13.04 17.15 16.70
N LYS A 549 13.81 18.24 16.67
CA LYS A 549 14.34 18.83 15.42
C LYS A 549 15.68 18.24 14.95
N ARG A 550 16.40 17.49 15.80
CA ARG A 550 17.68 16.84 15.43
C ARG A 550 17.42 15.52 14.70
N VAL A 551 17.37 15.56 13.36
CA VAL A 551 17.15 14.36 12.54
C VAL A 551 18.44 13.92 11.85
N ILE A 552 19.16 14.84 11.19
CA ILE A 552 20.38 14.56 10.42
C ILE A 552 21.50 15.56 10.72
N GLN A 553 22.76 15.19 10.47
CA GLN A 553 23.96 15.95 10.85
C GLN A 553 24.37 17.10 9.89
N THR A 554 23.51 17.54 8.96
CA THR A 554 23.95 18.31 7.77
C THR A 554 24.23 19.80 8.00
N LYS A 555 25.19 20.30 7.22
CA LYS A 555 25.49 21.72 7.01
C LYS A 555 25.22 22.06 5.53
N GLY A 556 24.22 22.90 5.24
CA GLY A 556 24.08 23.58 3.94
C GLY A 556 22.97 23.10 2.99
N GLU A 557 22.24 22.04 3.31
CA GLU A 557 21.08 21.57 2.52
C GLU A 557 19.75 21.87 3.24
N SER A 558 18.66 21.95 2.48
CA SER A 558 17.32 22.13 3.02
C SER A 558 16.89 20.89 3.81
N LEU A 559 16.40 21.10 5.03
CA LEU A 559 15.90 20.03 5.89
C LEU A 559 14.43 19.63 5.59
N ASP A 560 13.83 20.17 4.52
CA ASP A 560 12.40 19.97 4.20
C ASP A 560 12.03 18.48 4.11
N PRO A 561 12.80 17.60 3.42
CA PRO A 561 12.46 16.17 3.34
C PRO A 561 12.67 15.41 4.66
N PHE A 562 13.39 16.03 5.60
CA PHE A 562 13.81 15.41 6.86
C PHE A 562 12.99 15.90 8.06
N LEU A 563 11.90 16.63 7.83
CA LEU A 563 10.98 17.05 8.89
C LEU A 563 10.40 15.83 9.62
N ARG A 564 10.74 15.70 10.90
CA ARG A 564 10.26 14.59 11.74
C ARG A 564 8.74 14.56 11.83
N PRO A 565 8.07 13.43 11.56
CA PRO A 565 6.63 13.29 11.75
C PRO A 565 6.24 13.55 13.22
N PRO A 566 5.32 14.48 13.49
CA PRO A 566 4.96 14.88 14.85
C PRO A 566 3.95 13.89 15.45
N ARG A 567 4.46 12.75 15.94
CA ARG A 567 3.64 11.62 16.40
C ARG A 567 3.47 11.54 17.91
N TRP A 568 4.50 11.87 18.68
CA TRP A 568 4.47 11.70 20.14
C TRP A 568 4.32 13.06 20.81
N ILE A 569 3.27 13.20 21.61
CA ILE A 569 3.02 14.39 22.41
C ILE A 569 3.04 14.05 23.90
N LEU A 570 3.80 14.81 24.66
CA LEU A 570 3.67 14.87 26.10
C LEU A 570 2.73 16.01 26.45
N ILE A 571 1.58 15.69 27.03
CA ILE A 571 0.74 16.68 27.68
C ILE A 571 1.30 16.82 29.08
N TYR A 572 1.95 17.95 29.36
CA TYR A 572 2.51 18.25 30.67
C TYR A 572 1.57 19.18 31.44
N ARG A 573 1.21 18.75 32.64
CA ARG A 573 0.30 19.44 33.57
C ARG A 573 -1.05 19.88 32.99
N ASN A 574 -1.54 19.22 31.95
CA ASN A 574 -2.72 19.66 31.21
C ASN A 574 -2.62 21.13 30.72
N GLN A 575 -1.40 21.65 30.56
CA GLN A 575 -1.12 23.05 30.23
C GLN A 575 -0.23 23.18 29.00
N HIS A 576 0.79 22.34 28.88
CA HIS A 576 1.76 22.37 27.78
C HIS A 576 1.65 21.11 26.94
N ILE A 577 1.80 21.25 25.63
CA ILE A 577 1.90 20.14 24.68
C ILE A 577 3.29 20.19 24.09
N ILE A 578 4.07 19.14 24.35
CA ILE A 578 5.47 19.04 23.95
C ILE A 578 5.61 17.90 22.96
N PHE A 579 6.03 18.18 21.74
CA PHE A 579 6.39 17.14 20.79
C PHE A 579 7.76 16.55 21.10
N LEU A 580 7.81 15.23 21.12
CA LEU A 580 8.99 14.44 21.46
C LEU A 580 9.51 13.67 20.24
N SER A 581 10.80 13.40 20.24
CA SER A 581 11.37 12.36 19.39
C SER A 581 10.82 10.98 19.77
N PRO A 582 10.77 10.01 18.84
CA PRO A 582 10.43 8.63 19.18
C PRO A 582 11.35 8.03 20.25
N TYR A 583 12.63 8.44 20.26
CA TYR A 583 13.60 8.02 21.26
C TYR A 583 13.22 8.53 22.65
N GLU A 584 13.00 9.83 22.83
CA GLU A 584 12.55 10.40 24.11
C GLU A 584 11.21 9.80 24.57
N ALA A 585 10.26 9.61 23.65
CA ALA A 585 8.97 9.00 23.96
C ALA A 585 9.13 7.56 24.49
N ASN A 586 10.06 6.79 23.92
CA ASN A 586 10.38 5.44 24.38
C ASN A 586 10.92 5.45 25.82
N GLU A 587 11.88 6.32 26.10
CA GLU A 587 12.49 6.45 27.45
C GLU A 587 11.47 6.93 28.50
N LEU A 588 10.57 7.83 28.12
CA LEU A 588 9.53 8.36 29.01
C LEU A 588 8.42 7.36 29.31
N MET A 589 8.16 6.39 28.43
CA MET A 589 7.06 5.44 28.57
C MET A 589 7.17 4.63 29.86
N ASP A 590 8.34 4.05 30.13
CA ASP A 590 8.59 3.26 31.34
C ASP A 590 8.65 4.14 32.60
N CYS A 591 9.23 5.34 32.46
CA CYS A 591 9.36 6.31 33.55
C CYS A 591 7.97 6.77 34.05
N LEU A 592 7.10 7.19 33.13
CA LEU A 592 5.72 7.59 33.45
C LEU A 592 4.93 6.46 34.09
N GLN A 593 5.10 5.23 33.61
CA GLN A 593 4.44 4.05 34.18
C GLN A 593 4.93 3.76 35.60
N TYR A 594 6.24 3.82 35.84
CA TYR A 594 6.84 3.62 37.15
C TYR A 594 6.32 4.62 38.20
N PHE A 595 6.29 5.92 37.88
CA PHE A 595 5.79 6.94 38.80
C PHE A 595 4.29 6.84 39.02
N TYR A 596 3.54 6.45 37.98
CA TYR A 596 2.11 6.16 38.11
C TYR A 596 1.84 5.03 39.11
N ASP A 597 2.57 3.91 39.01
CA ASP A 597 2.37 2.74 39.88
C ASP A 597 2.76 3.02 41.34
N LYS A 598 3.69 3.95 41.57
CA LYS A 598 4.11 4.39 42.91
C LYS A 598 3.24 5.51 43.50
N SER A 599 2.38 6.14 42.69
CA SER A 599 1.56 7.25 43.17
C SER A 599 0.45 6.74 44.12
N PRO A 600 0.37 7.24 45.37
CA PRO A 600 -0.60 6.77 46.36
C PRO A 600 -2.05 7.11 45.98
N SER A 601 -2.24 8.18 45.22
CA SER A 601 -3.48 8.50 44.55
C SER A 601 -3.28 8.25 43.06
N LYS A 602 -3.79 7.12 42.53
CA LYS A 602 -3.96 6.88 41.08
C LYS A 602 -4.95 7.87 40.42
N LYS A 603 -5.11 9.07 41.00
CA LYS A 603 -5.91 10.19 40.50
C LYS A 603 -5.20 10.84 39.31
N LEU A 604 -6.00 11.54 38.50
CA LEU A 604 -5.66 12.17 37.21
C LEU A 604 -4.18 12.54 37.09
N MET A 605 -3.42 11.74 36.34
CA MET A 605 -2.07 12.10 35.95
C MET A 605 -2.16 13.37 35.12
N GLN A 606 -1.54 14.44 35.62
CA GLN A 606 -1.50 15.71 34.91
C GLN A 606 -0.49 15.68 33.76
N THR A 607 0.39 14.68 33.73
CA THR A 607 1.34 14.42 32.64
C THR A 607 1.01 13.11 31.97
N THR A 608 0.75 13.14 30.67
CA THR A 608 0.47 11.95 29.87
C THR A 608 1.20 12.00 28.55
N LEU A 609 1.80 10.87 28.15
CA LEU A 609 2.32 10.64 26.82
C LEU A 609 1.20 10.09 25.93
N ARG A 610 0.97 10.70 24.77
CA ARG A 610 -0.08 10.31 23.83
C ARG A 610 0.45 10.25 22.40
N LEU A 611 -0.17 9.37 21.61
CA LEU A 611 0.08 9.24 20.17
C LEU A 611 -0.87 10.15 19.40
N LEU A 612 -0.33 10.93 18.46
CA LEU A 612 -1.07 11.80 17.55
C LEU A 612 -0.84 11.33 16.11
N LEU A 613 -1.92 10.93 15.43
CA LEU A 613 -1.90 10.66 14.00
C LEU A 613 -2.62 11.76 13.22
N PRO A 614 -2.14 12.13 12.02
CA PRO A 614 -2.90 13.00 11.13
C PRO A 614 -4.13 12.26 10.60
N ARG A 615 -5.25 12.98 10.44
CA ARG A 615 -6.44 12.42 9.81
C ARG A 615 -6.34 12.61 8.28
N THR A 616 -5.86 11.58 7.59
CA THR A 616 -5.69 11.56 6.12
C THR A 616 -6.84 10.86 5.39
N ARG A 617 -7.72 10.17 6.13
CA ARG A 617 -9.00 9.62 5.66
C ARG A 617 -10.13 10.06 6.59
N ARG A 618 -11.38 10.14 6.09
CA ARG A 618 -12.53 10.64 6.85
C ARG A 618 -12.72 9.94 8.21
N ASP A 619 -12.68 8.62 8.23
CA ASP A 619 -12.96 7.81 9.42
C ASP A 619 -11.72 7.48 10.28
N GLN A 620 -10.58 8.13 9.99
CA GLN A 620 -9.35 7.84 10.70
C GLN A 620 -9.33 8.51 12.07
N SER A 621 -9.05 7.72 13.12
CA SER A 621 -8.79 8.26 14.45
C SER A 621 -7.43 8.96 14.51
N THR A 622 -7.39 10.08 15.21
CA THR A 622 -6.16 10.83 15.52
C THR A 622 -5.41 10.26 16.72
N LEU A 623 -5.96 9.25 17.39
CA LEU A 623 -5.42 8.49 18.53
C LEU A 623 -5.06 9.26 19.81
N PHE A 624 -5.04 10.61 19.79
CA PHE A 624 -4.64 11.40 20.96
C PHE A 624 -5.62 11.31 22.15
N ASN A 625 -6.83 10.80 21.91
CA ASN A 625 -7.84 10.51 22.94
C ASN A 625 -8.01 9.00 23.20
N ALA A 626 -7.19 8.14 22.57
CA ALA A 626 -7.27 6.71 22.80
C ALA A 626 -6.73 6.37 24.20
N ARG A 627 -7.65 6.17 25.16
CA ARG A 627 -7.31 5.84 26.56
C ARG A 627 -6.35 4.66 26.71
N THR A 628 -6.50 3.66 25.84
CA THR A 628 -5.67 2.44 25.81
C THR A 628 -4.25 2.67 25.27
N LEU A 629 -4.02 3.80 24.58
CA LEU A 629 -2.72 4.19 24.01
C LEU A 629 -2.11 5.40 24.73
N THR A 630 -2.77 5.90 25.78
CA THR A 630 -2.23 6.95 26.64
C THR A 630 -1.36 6.31 27.71
N ILE A 631 -0.21 6.91 28.00
CA ILE A 631 0.74 6.43 29.01
C ILE A 631 0.90 7.50 30.09
N PRO A 632 0.64 7.18 31.37
CA PRO A 632 0.04 5.93 31.83
C PRO A 632 -1.43 5.79 31.37
N PRO A 633 -2.00 4.58 31.32
CA PRO A 633 -3.38 4.36 30.87
C PRO A 633 -4.38 5.17 31.70
N LEU A 634 -5.20 5.98 31.02
CA LEU A 634 -6.32 6.72 31.63
C LEU A 634 -7.48 5.74 31.89
N ILE A 635 -7.34 4.89 32.90
CA ILE A 635 -8.38 3.98 33.38
C ILE A 635 -9.01 4.65 34.60
N SER A 636 -9.90 5.63 34.38
CA SER A 636 -10.74 6.10 35.48
C SER A 636 -11.75 5.00 35.83
N SER A 637 -11.71 4.52 37.06
CA SER A 637 -12.78 3.72 37.66
C SER A 637 -13.92 4.57 38.19
N ASP A 638 -13.81 5.90 38.10
CA ASP A 638 -14.76 6.88 38.62
C ASP A 638 -15.38 7.70 37.47
N PRO A 639 -16.69 7.55 37.18
CA PRO A 639 -17.37 8.24 36.08
C PRO A 639 -17.50 9.75 36.28
N ASP A 640 -17.26 10.28 37.48
CA ASP A 640 -17.49 11.70 37.81
C ASP A 640 -16.26 12.61 37.56
N ILE A 641 -15.12 12.06 37.13
CA ILE A 641 -13.91 12.85 36.84
C ILE A 641 -13.58 12.79 35.34
N PRO A 642 -13.78 13.87 34.56
CA PRO A 642 -13.51 13.88 33.13
C PRO A 642 -12.00 13.86 32.84
N ASP A 643 -11.60 13.08 31.84
CA ASP A 643 -10.24 13.10 31.30
C ASP A 643 -9.91 14.48 30.72
N TYR A 644 -8.64 14.87 30.80
CA TYR A 644 -8.19 16.08 30.10
C TYR A 644 -8.31 15.91 28.58
N SER A 645 -9.13 16.75 27.99
CA SER A 645 -9.25 16.92 26.54
C SER A 645 -8.46 18.15 26.09
N ILE A 646 -7.78 18.05 24.96
CA ILE A 646 -7.03 19.17 24.39
C ILE A 646 -8.02 20.26 23.96
N PRO A 647 -7.87 21.52 24.42
CA PRO A 647 -8.68 22.64 23.95
C PRO A 647 -8.67 22.74 22.43
N ILE A 648 -9.82 23.07 21.83
CA ILE A 648 -9.98 23.05 20.37
C ILE A 648 -9.00 24.01 19.68
N GLU A 649 -8.67 25.12 20.33
CA GLU A 649 -7.73 26.13 19.86
C GLU A 649 -6.32 25.57 19.71
N LEU A 650 -5.89 24.68 20.63
CA LEU A 650 -4.60 23.98 20.52
C LEU A 650 -4.70 22.84 19.51
N LEU A 651 -5.82 22.11 19.50
CA LEU A 651 -6.01 20.95 18.63
C LEU A 651 -5.87 21.30 17.15
N VAL A 652 -6.47 22.40 16.69
CA VAL A 652 -6.41 22.80 15.28
C VAL A 652 -5.00 23.25 14.84
N ALA A 653 -4.20 23.78 15.77
CA ALA A 653 -2.79 24.04 15.50
C ALA A 653 -2.00 22.73 15.38
N LEU A 654 -2.29 21.72 16.20
CA LEU A 654 -1.71 20.38 16.03
C LEU A 654 -2.09 19.77 14.67
N PHE A 655 -3.33 19.96 14.22
CA PHE A 655 -3.80 19.50 12.89
C PHE A 655 -3.05 20.19 11.75
N ALA A 656 -2.83 21.50 11.85
CA ALA A 656 -2.03 22.24 10.88
C ALA A 656 -0.57 21.76 10.86
N PHE A 657 0.01 21.49 12.03
CA PHE A 657 1.41 21.07 12.16
C PHE A 657 1.65 19.62 11.70
N ASN A 658 0.70 18.71 11.94
CA ASN A 658 0.84 17.29 11.64
C ASN A 658 0.39 16.88 10.24
N GLY A 659 -0.25 17.77 9.48
CA GLY A 659 -0.71 17.50 8.11
C GLY A 659 -2.09 16.83 8.03
N THR A 660 -2.95 17.03 9.03
CA THR A 660 -4.34 16.55 9.00
C THR A 660 -5.13 17.22 7.88
N ILE A 661 -5.89 16.44 7.09
CA ILE A 661 -6.66 16.94 5.94
C ILE A 661 -8.18 16.73 6.03
N TYR A 662 -8.65 15.94 7.01
CA TYR A 662 -10.07 15.75 7.31
C TYR A 662 -10.41 16.13 8.76
N PHE A 663 -11.67 16.51 8.96
CA PHE A 663 -12.24 16.92 10.25
C PHE A 663 -13.39 15.98 10.61
N GLU A 664 -13.52 15.65 11.90
CA GLU A 664 -14.57 14.76 12.41
C GLU A 664 -15.91 15.48 12.55
N ASN A 665 -15.88 16.78 12.84
CA ASN A 665 -17.09 17.56 13.07
C ASN A 665 -16.89 19.00 12.62
N LYS A 666 -18.02 19.71 12.47
CA LYS A 666 -18.04 21.11 12.04
C LYS A 666 -17.27 22.02 13.00
N ARG A 667 -17.22 21.68 14.29
CA ARG A 667 -16.48 22.45 15.30
C ARG A 667 -14.98 22.46 15.03
N GLU A 668 -14.39 21.33 14.66
CA GLU A 668 -12.98 21.26 14.23
C GLU A 668 -12.73 22.10 12.97
N GLN A 669 -13.59 21.96 11.95
CA GLN A 669 -13.45 22.70 10.69
C GLN A 669 -13.55 24.22 10.88
N ASP A 670 -14.55 24.69 11.63
CA ASP A 670 -14.74 26.11 11.90
C ASP A 670 -13.59 26.67 12.77
N ALA A 671 -13.12 25.92 13.77
CA ALA A 671 -11.99 26.32 14.60
C ALA A 671 -10.68 26.40 13.77
N TYR A 672 -10.48 25.48 12.81
CA TYR A 672 -9.33 25.49 11.92
C TYR A 672 -9.34 26.72 11.01
N CYS A 673 -10.51 27.09 10.47
CA CYS A 673 -10.66 28.33 9.70
C CYS A 673 -10.37 29.56 10.55
N LYS A 674 -10.86 29.61 11.80
CA LYS A 674 -10.59 30.70 12.74
C LYS A 674 -9.11 30.82 13.10
N PHE A 675 -8.42 29.70 13.30
CA PHE A 675 -6.98 29.64 13.55
C PHE A 675 -6.18 30.26 12.38
N LEU A 676 -6.57 29.96 11.14
CA LEU A 676 -5.93 30.51 9.94
C LEU A 676 -6.43 31.92 9.55
N GLY A 677 -7.46 32.45 10.21
CA GLY A 677 -8.03 33.77 9.90
C GLY A 677 -8.86 33.80 8.61
N LEU A 678 -9.60 32.73 8.35
CA LEU A 678 -10.33 32.52 7.11
C LEU A 678 -11.86 32.67 7.27
N CYS A 679 -12.48 33.42 6.36
CA CYS A 679 -13.93 33.54 6.17
C CYS A 679 -14.33 32.99 4.79
N LEU A 680 -14.67 31.69 4.78
CA LEU A 680 -14.84 30.87 3.58
C LEU A 680 -16.30 30.75 3.13
N LYS A 681 -16.51 30.29 1.89
CA LYS A 681 -17.84 29.97 1.37
C LYS A 681 -18.37 28.62 1.93
N PRO A 682 -19.69 28.44 2.12
CA PRO A 682 -20.75 29.44 1.97
C PRO A 682 -20.72 30.47 3.10
N ARG A 683 -20.89 31.75 2.73
CA ARG A 683 -20.88 32.90 3.64
C ARG A 683 -22.31 33.25 4.07
N ASN A 684 -22.48 33.73 5.30
CA ASN A 684 -23.74 34.32 5.72
C ASN A 684 -23.91 35.75 5.15
N GLU A 685 -25.06 36.40 5.39
CA GLU A 685 -25.34 37.74 4.87
C GLU A 685 -24.33 38.80 5.33
N ILE A 686 -23.89 38.72 6.59
CA ILE A 686 -22.91 39.65 7.17
C ILE A 686 -21.55 39.47 6.49
N GLU A 687 -21.09 38.22 6.38
CA GLU A 687 -19.83 37.85 5.72
C GLU A 687 -19.82 38.17 4.23
N THR A 688 -20.98 38.11 3.57
CA THR A 688 -21.13 38.51 2.17
C THR A 688 -21.00 40.02 2.03
N ASN A 689 -21.68 40.80 2.87
CA ASN A 689 -21.57 42.26 2.88
C ASN A 689 -20.14 42.75 3.18
N THR A 690 -19.43 42.09 4.11
CA THR A 690 -18.03 42.44 4.43
C THR A 690 -17.06 42.02 3.33
N PHE A 691 -17.34 40.94 2.60
CA PHE A 691 -16.59 40.59 1.39
C PHE A 691 -16.77 41.65 0.30
N ASP A 692 -17.99 42.15 0.07
CA ASP A 692 -18.26 43.21 -0.92
C ASP A 692 -17.58 44.54 -0.54
N LYS A 693 -17.37 44.79 0.76
CA LYS A 693 -16.56 45.91 1.29
C LYS A 693 -15.05 45.72 1.14
N GLY A 694 -14.59 44.57 0.64
CA GLY A 694 -13.18 44.25 0.46
C GLY A 694 -12.45 43.86 1.75
N TRP A 695 -13.17 43.49 2.83
CA TRP A 695 -12.54 43.10 4.10
C TRP A 695 -12.01 41.67 4.09
N ILE A 696 -12.58 40.83 3.23
CA ILE A 696 -12.24 39.41 3.06
C ILE A 696 -11.66 39.25 1.66
N SER A 697 -10.48 38.66 1.55
CA SER A 697 -9.84 38.40 0.24
C SER A 697 -10.54 37.26 -0.53
N ILE A 698 -10.16 37.09 -1.79
CA ILE A 698 -10.76 36.07 -2.69
C ILE A 698 -10.58 34.65 -2.13
N ASP A 699 -9.42 34.37 -1.56
CA ASP A 699 -9.08 33.13 -0.87
C ASP A 699 -9.62 33.05 0.58
N GLY A 700 -10.37 34.08 1.01
CA GLY A 700 -11.09 34.11 2.27
C GLY A 700 -10.29 34.61 3.46
N PHE A 701 -9.02 34.97 3.30
CA PHE A 701 -8.21 35.52 4.39
C PHE A 701 -8.64 36.95 4.77
N VAL A 702 -8.57 37.25 6.06
CA VAL A 702 -8.85 38.59 6.59
C VAL A 702 -7.55 39.17 7.12
N GLU A 703 -7.00 40.18 6.45
CA GLU A 703 -5.67 40.73 6.81
C GLU A 703 -5.74 41.68 8.01
N ASN A 704 -6.70 42.61 8.00
CA ASN A 704 -6.81 43.65 9.02
C ASN A 704 -7.35 43.11 10.37
N LEU A 705 -6.65 43.44 11.46
CA LEU A 705 -6.99 42.99 12.82
C LEU A 705 -8.37 43.46 13.30
N GLU A 706 -8.79 44.68 12.99
CA GLU A 706 -10.10 45.22 13.37
C GLU A 706 -11.23 44.45 12.65
N HIS A 707 -11.04 44.14 11.38
CA HIS A 707 -11.99 43.33 10.61
C HIS A 707 -12.08 41.90 11.18
N ARG A 708 -10.96 41.31 11.61
CA ARG A 708 -10.97 39.99 12.28
C ARG A 708 -11.80 40.00 13.56
N GLN A 709 -11.70 41.06 14.37
CA GLN A 709 -12.50 41.16 15.60
C GLN A 709 -14.00 41.18 15.29
N GLN A 710 -14.42 41.96 14.28
CA GLN A 710 -15.82 42.04 13.87
C GLN A 710 -16.35 40.73 13.27
N LEU A 711 -15.48 39.97 12.58
CA LEU A 711 -15.80 38.66 12.01
C LEU A 711 -15.56 37.48 12.98
N GLN A 712 -15.29 37.76 14.27
CA GLN A 712 -15.03 36.75 15.30
C GLN A 712 -13.85 35.79 14.98
N LEU A 713 -12.84 36.29 14.27
CA LEU A 713 -11.59 35.59 13.91
C LEU A 713 -10.43 35.94 14.87
N HIS A 714 -10.73 36.23 16.14
CA HIS A 714 -9.74 36.69 17.13
C HIS A 714 -8.70 35.63 17.52
N GLN A 715 -8.93 34.36 17.15
CA GLN A 715 -8.00 33.26 17.37
C GLN A 715 -6.82 33.29 16.37
N CYS A 716 -6.96 34.00 15.25
CA CYS A 716 -5.90 34.08 14.26
C CYS A 716 -4.77 34.98 14.74
N ARG A 717 -3.60 34.37 14.94
CA ARG A 717 -2.36 35.05 15.33
C ARG A 717 -1.43 35.36 14.14
N PHE A 718 -1.73 34.83 12.95
CA PHE A 718 -0.90 35.05 11.75
C PHE A 718 -0.99 36.50 11.27
N SER A 719 0.18 37.10 11.02
CA SER A 719 0.30 38.46 10.48
C SER A 719 -0.01 38.55 8.98
N SER A 720 0.38 37.52 8.22
CA SER A 720 0.12 37.38 6.79
C SER A 720 -0.60 36.08 6.48
N ASN A 721 -1.11 35.95 5.26
CA ASN A 721 -1.88 34.79 4.82
C ASN A 721 -1.07 33.47 4.91
N PRO A 722 -1.49 32.49 5.73
CA PRO A 722 -0.72 31.25 5.95
C PRO A 722 -1.01 30.14 4.93
N LEU A 723 -1.88 30.36 3.93
CA LEU A 723 -2.37 29.29 3.04
C LEU A 723 -1.25 28.62 2.22
N SER A 724 -0.27 29.38 1.73
CA SER A 724 0.92 28.83 1.02
C SER A 724 1.69 27.86 1.90
N PHE A 725 1.98 28.29 3.14
CA PHE A 725 2.69 27.49 4.12
C PHE A 725 1.94 26.20 4.45
N ILE A 726 0.63 26.28 4.73
CA ILE A 726 -0.19 25.12 5.05
C ILE A 726 -0.23 24.13 3.88
N ARG A 727 -0.33 24.63 2.64
CA ARG A 727 -0.29 23.78 1.44
C ARG A 727 1.02 23.01 1.35
N LYS A 728 2.15 23.71 1.34
CA LYS A 728 3.47 23.08 1.23
C LYS A 728 3.74 22.11 2.39
N LEU A 729 3.37 22.49 3.62
CA LEU A 729 3.57 21.64 4.79
C LEU A 729 2.73 20.37 4.71
N THR A 730 1.46 20.47 4.33
CA THR A 730 0.56 19.32 4.22
C THR A 730 1.03 18.36 3.13
N GLU A 731 1.51 18.88 2.00
CA GLU A 731 2.07 18.09 0.91
C GLU A 731 3.36 17.37 1.35
N ASN A 732 4.24 18.07 2.05
CA ASN A 732 5.46 17.48 2.61
C ASN A 732 5.16 16.38 3.63
N ARG A 733 4.22 16.61 4.56
CA ARG A 733 3.84 15.65 5.61
C ARG A 733 3.19 14.39 5.04
N ASN A 734 2.35 14.54 4.02
CA ASN A 734 1.60 13.44 3.44
C ASN A 734 2.27 12.81 2.22
N GLN A 735 3.39 13.38 1.75
CA GLN A 735 4.12 12.95 0.56
C GLN A 735 3.23 12.88 -0.70
N ALA A 736 2.20 13.72 -0.75
CA ALA A 736 1.20 13.74 -1.81
C ALA A 736 0.53 15.10 -1.89
N HIS A 737 0.02 15.46 -3.06
CA HIS A 737 -0.83 16.64 -3.21
C HIS A 737 -2.09 16.50 -2.36
N THR A 738 -2.51 17.62 -1.76
CA THR A 738 -3.73 17.63 -0.94
C THR A 738 -4.95 17.51 -1.85
N PRO A 739 -5.77 16.45 -1.75
CA PRO A 739 -6.92 16.26 -2.65
C PRO A 739 -7.94 17.37 -2.48
N LEU A 740 -8.49 17.88 -3.60
CA LEU A 740 -9.56 18.90 -3.59
C LEU A 740 -10.84 18.42 -2.89
N SER A 741 -11.05 17.10 -2.85
CA SER A 741 -12.16 16.44 -2.15
C SER A 741 -11.98 16.37 -0.63
N SER A 742 -10.78 16.69 -0.11
CA SER A 742 -10.53 16.75 1.34
C SER A 742 -11.00 18.07 1.93
N HIS A 743 -11.32 18.08 3.24
CA HIS A 743 -11.78 19.30 3.91
C HIS A 743 -10.71 20.40 3.86
N VAL A 744 -9.47 20.07 4.22
CA VAL A 744 -8.37 21.04 4.17
C VAL A 744 -8.01 21.40 2.74
N GLY A 745 -7.97 20.46 1.79
CA GLY A 745 -7.71 20.75 0.38
C GLY A 745 -8.68 21.77 -0.22
N SER A 746 -9.98 21.59 0.02
CA SER A 746 -11.00 22.56 -0.40
C SER A 746 -10.84 23.92 0.31
N ILE A 747 -10.47 23.92 1.60
CA ILE A 747 -10.21 25.16 2.35
C ILE A 747 -9.03 25.94 1.73
N ILE A 748 -7.91 25.28 1.47
CA ILE A 748 -6.65 25.94 1.09
C ILE A 748 -6.48 26.19 -0.42
N ILE A 749 -7.31 25.55 -1.27
CA ILE A 749 -7.28 25.74 -2.73
C ILE A 749 -8.55 26.43 -3.22
N ASN A 750 -9.73 26.02 -2.75
CA ASN A 750 -11.02 26.50 -3.27
C ASN A 750 -11.68 27.58 -2.40
N ALA A 751 -11.14 27.86 -1.21
CA ALA A 751 -11.76 28.76 -0.23
C ALA A 751 -13.21 28.38 0.13
N ILE A 752 -13.49 27.07 0.16
CA ILE A 752 -14.82 26.49 0.40
C ILE A 752 -14.76 25.48 1.54
N LYS A 753 -15.74 25.55 2.45
CA LYS A 753 -16.02 24.51 3.45
C LYS A 753 -16.89 23.43 2.84
N LEU A 754 -16.32 22.23 2.68
CA LEU A 754 -17.09 21.03 2.36
C LEU A 754 -17.93 20.60 3.57
N PRO A 755 -19.10 19.99 3.36
CA PRO A 755 -19.91 19.44 4.45
C PRO A 755 -19.14 18.33 5.19
N ILE A 756 -19.33 18.27 6.50
CA ILE A 756 -18.91 17.12 7.31
C ILE A 756 -20.07 16.12 7.26
N GLU A 757 -19.97 15.12 6.39
CA GLU A 757 -20.92 14.01 6.27
C GLU A 757 -20.50 12.81 7.10
#